data_AF-A0A9P3KX37-F1
#
_entry.id   AF-A0A9P3KX37-F1
#
_cell.length_a   1.000
_cell.length_b   1.000
_cell.length_c   1.000
_cell.angle_alpha   90.00
_cell.angle_beta   90.00
_cell.angle_gamma   90.00
#
_symmetry.space_group_name_H-M   'P 1'
#
loop_
_entity.id
_entity.type
_entity.pdbx_description
1 polymer ?
#
loop_
_entity_poly.entity_id
_entity_poly.type
_entity_poly.pdbx_seq_one_letter_code
_entity_poly.pdbx_strand_id
1 'polypeptide(L)'
;MSRQHQYEQQRQHAREEAAMENLMVAGSRTKKELSVSASIVIDDDVAGPSESHGQLPCAICQQAIGVDAEGREFVPCECAYRICRPCYEYIRAQEGNRCPQCLAKYRRLPGSPPVDDDPPEEVIRHLEESILDGPATALPAATALAPSALPLFSSAPQLALEGPASSPPSSSVSSASPAAATPLDLPSAAPHPAAAAAASSSHPGTPGAHASGSSTASGKHASATAAGSNGVGEQGSPASVVAAGGASPGGSGDESASSASAGSPSSYGYGSIVWFTPRRQWSALAPSGAGAPGEGASAAAAGAPEGVPSTAIVPVRDANASAGAPGAGGGEGGHGVVPIDGAPADGSPFIVDDTRRPLSRKVPVPSSMLNPYRFAVVVRFVVMILFFKFRITNPNNSAFLLWLASVVCEIWFGISWIFDQMPKWSPITRETFLNRLSLRYEQEGRPCELPQVDVFVSTADPLKEPPLVTANVILSVLAADYPVDKVACYLSDDGASMLTFEALMETANFSRLWVPFCRKHAIEPRAPEMYFAGGVDYLLGKVNADFVKERRRMKREYDEFKVRMNALVVKAQDSPREGWTMPDGTAWPGNDRTDHVGMIQVFLQPNGETKDVNGDPLPYLVYVSREKRPNYDHNKKAGAMNAMMRASALLTNAPFILNLDCDHYVNNSCAIREAICFLADPLKGGRVCFVQFPQRFDGVDKNDRYANHNTVFYDVNMKGLDGQQGPMYVGTGCVFRRQALYGFDPPSKMPTKRRTCCSLCPAWLSGRPSPVRLPSRLAAGRAAGGTQQGELGDDGAGAFSYGGRVKRRWGWEEGEEAALLPTRWHVKRFGLCHNFIMTVFDGVGGSMATEDPHEVLSDVILVISCGYEDNTEWGTSCGWVYGSVTEDIVTGYKMHTRGWRSVYCMPPRPAFKGSAPINMTDRLAQVLRWATGSVEIFFSQHNPVWADCCSHLKLTQRIAYMNTALYPFTSLALTVYCFLPAISLFSGQFIVPNIDNWAVLYFLALFLSIFATALLEIRWSGVSLEEWWRNEQFWVIGGTSAHFAAVMQGLLKVVAGVEVHFTLTSKASQDMEDELAELYTVRWTWLFLIPLTIIIVNAFAILAGVAHAINNWQSTDSTVSGYGHPIKAPTSNADQIGQLVGQVFFSVWVLLHLYPFTKGLMGRSNRMPTLVIVWAMLLAIVLSLLWARISMN
;
A
#
# COMPACT_ATOMS: atom_id res chain seq x y z
N MET A 1 9.27 57.73 -3.99
CA MET A 1 8.02 57.54 -4.76
C MET A 1 8.15 56.41 -5.78
N SER A 2 8.54 56.56 -7.06
CA SER A 2 8.41 55.44 -8.03
C SER A 2 9.06 54.11 -7.61
N ARG A 3 10.31 54.09 -7.12
CA ARG A 3 10.93 52.87 -6.56
C ARG A 3 10.21 52.30 -5.34
N GLN A 4 9.60 53.16 -4.53
CA GLN A 4 8.87 52.78 -3.33
C GLN A 4 7.50 52.21 -3.72
N HIS A 5 6.84 52.80 -4.72
CA HIS A 5 5.62 52.27 -5.31
C HIS A 5 5.89 50.96 -6.10
N GLN A 6 7.05 50.80 -6.74
CA GLN A 6 7.46 49.50 -7.29
C GLN A 6 7.77 48.47 -6.19
N TYR A 7 8.36 48.87 -5.06
CA TYR A 7 8.60 47.97 -3.93
C TYR A 7 7.30 47.60 -3.21
N GLU A 8 6.36 48.53 -3.12
CA GLU A 8 4.99 48.31 -2.63
C GLU A 8 4.21 47.43 -3.60
N GLN A 9 4.27 47.67 -4.92
CA GLN A 9 3.68 46.80 -5.94
C GLN A 9 4.33 45.40 -5.96
N GLN A 10 5.64 45.27 -5.78
CA GLN A 10 6.30 43.96 -5.66
C GLN A 10 5.91 43.24 -4.36
N ARG A 11 5.84 43.97 -3.23
CA ARG A 11 5.40 43.44 -1.93
C ARG A 11 3.89 43.14 -1.91
N GLN A 12 3.10 43.81 -2.73
CA GLN A 12 1.68 43.60 -2.88
C GLN A 12 1.42 42.44 -3.86
N HIS A 13 2.10 42.37 -4.99
CA HIS A 13 2.09 41.22 -5.90
C HIS A 13 2.65 39.94 -5.25
N ALA A 14 3.56 40.06 -4.27
CA ALA A 14 4.03 38.96 -3.41
C ALA A 14 3.15 38.69 -2.17
N ARG A 15 2.05 39.45 -2.00
CA ARG A 15 0.93 39.15 -1.08
C ARG A 15 -0.32 38.69 -1.84
N GLU A 16 -0.38 39.00 -3.14
CA GLU A 16 -1.40 38.58 -4.10
C GLU A 16 -1.02 37.26 -4.81
N GLU A 17 0.20 36.74 -4.59
CA GLU A 17 0.42 35.28 -4.51
C GLU A 17 -0.30 34.74 -3.26
N ALA A 18 -1.63 34.74 -3.31
CA ALA A 18 -2.46 34.37 -2.16
C ALA A 18 -2.24 32.89 -1.80
N ALA A 19 -1.92 32.64 -0.53
CA ALA A 19 -1.52 31.31 -0.07
C ALA A 19 -2.74 30.37 0.04
N MET A 20 -2.64 29.18 -0.53
CA MET A 20 -3.59 28.09 -0.27
C MET A 20 -3.36 27.41 1.09
N GLU A 21 -2.23 27.70 1.74
CA GLU A 21 -1.84 27.16 3.05
C GLU A 21 -2.85 27.56 4.15
N ASN A 22 -3.09 26.65 5.10
CA ASN A 22 -4.00 26.85 6.24
C ASN A 22 -5.48 27.14 5.90
N LEU A 23 -5.88 27.11 4.62
CA LEU A 23 -7.28 27.14 4.20
C LEU A 23 -7.87 25.72 4.13
N MET A 24 -8.84 25.41 5.00
CA MET A 24 -9.67 24.22 4.83
C MET A 24 -10.86 24.60 3.96
N VAL A 25 -11.02 23.91 2.83
CA VAL A 25 -12.18 24.09 1.96
C VAL A 25 -12.97 22.80 1.92
N ALA A 26 -14.25 22.89 2.25
CA ALA A 26 -15.22 21.81 2.11
C ALA A 26 -16.40 22.25 1.22
N GLY A 27 -16.94 21.30 0.46
CA GLY A 27 -18.19 21.52 -0.29
C GLY A 27 -19.40 21.65 0.65
N SER A 28 -20.45 22.35 0.23
CA SER A 28 -21.70 22.40 1.00
C SER A 28 -22.64 21.23 0.68
N ARG A 29 -23.42 20.79 1.69
CA ARG A 29 -24.58 19.89 1.51
C ARG A 29 -25.80 20.62 0.94
N THR A 30 -25.86 21.95 1.02
CA THR A 30 -27.03 22.77 0.63
C THR A 30 -26.59 24.06 -0.07
N LYS A 31 -27.02 24.22 -1.33
CA LYS A 31 -26.57 25.23 -2.32
C LYS A 31 -25.14 25.05 -2.83
N LYS A 32 -24.82 25.77 -3.91
CA LYS A 32 -23.48 25.91 -4.52
C LYS A 32 -22.61 26.95 -3.78
N GLU A 33 -22.52 26.84 -2.46
CA GLU A 33 -21.69 27.69 -1.62
C GLU A 33 -20.55 26.81 -1.06
N LEU A 34 -19.32 27.34 -0.95
CA LEU A 34 -18.20 26.62 -0.34
C LEU A 34 -18.09 27.05 1.12
N SER A 35 -17.97 26.07 2.03
CA SER A 35 -17.56 26.35 3.40
C SER A 35 -16.04 26.38 3.44
N VAL A 36 -15.48 27.60 3.45
CA VAL A 36 -14.08 27.85 3.78
C VAL A 36 -14.00 28.11 5.28
N SER A 37 -13.26 27.28 6.02
CA SER A 37 -12.86 27.58 7.39
C SER A 37 -11.37 27.89 7.42
N ALA A 38 -11.01 28.92 8.20
CA ALA A 38 -9.61 29.16 8.55
C ALA A 38 -9.19 28.03 9.49
N SER A 39 -8.30 27.15 9.00
CA SER A 39 -7.83 26.02 9.80
C SER A 39 -6.72 26.46 10.77
N ILE A 40 -6.35 25.55 11.67
CA ILE A 40 -5.43 25.82 12.77
C ILE A 40 -4.09 26.31 12.23
N VAL A 41 -3.66 27.50 12.66
CA VAL A 41 -2.30 28.00 12.40
C VAL A 41 -1.30 27.02 13.02
N ILE A 42 -0.27 26.67 12.27
CA ILE A 42 0.85 25.87 12.80
C ILE A 42 1.59 26.74 13.82
N ASP A 43 1.31 26.54 15.11
CA ASP A 43 1.91 27.30 16.21
C ASP A 43 3.45 27.25 16.14
N ASP A 44 4.08 28.42 16.29
CA ASP A 44 5.53 28.62 16.15
C ASP A 44 6.32 28.40 17.46
N ASP A 45 5.71 27.69 18.42
CA ASP A 45 6.23 27.39 19.77
C ASP A 45 7.38 26.35 19.79
N VAL A 46 8.40 26.58 18.96
CA VAL A 46 9.74 25.94 19.05
C VAL A 46 10.84 27.01 19.19
N ALA A 47 10.49 28.15 19.79
CA ALA A 47 11.41 29.16 20.31
C ALA A 47 11.06 29.50 21.77
N GLY A 48 12.07 29.82 22.59
CA GLY A 48 11.84 30.26 23.97
C GLY A 48 11.20 31.66 24.01
N PRO A 49 10.43 31.99 25.06
CA PRO A 49 9.59 33.19 25.07
C PRO A 49 10.41 34.49 24.98
N SER A 50 10.16 35.26 23.92
CA SER A 50 10.54 36.67 23.81
C SER A 50 9.29 37.53 23.86
N GLU A 51 9.18 38.40 24.85
CA GLU A 51 7.99 39.21 25.09
C GLU A 51 7.74 40.23 23.96
N SER A 52 6.53 40.24 23.41
CA SER A 52 6.02 41.34 22.59
C SER A 52 4.59 41.69 23.00
N HIS A 53 4.38 42.88 23.57
CA HIS A 53 3.07 43.34 24.03
C HIS A 53 2.10 43.54 22.84
N GLY A 54 1.21 42.57 22.62
CA GLY A 54 0.07 42.69 21.71
C GLY A 54 -1.19 43.18 22.44
N GLN A 55 -1.74 44.32 22.02
CA GLN A 55 -2.93 44.92 22.64
C GLN A 55 -4.21 44.31 22.05
N LEU A 56 -5.15 43.89 22.90
CA LEU A 56 -6.29 43.05 22.51
C LEU A 56 -7.46 43.89 21.93
N PRO A 57 -8.20 43.39 20.92
CA PRO A 57 -9.23 44.14 20.22
C PRO A 57 -10.53 44.35 21.02
N CYS A 58 -11.36 45.27 20.54
CA CYS A 58 -12.71 45.55 21.02
C CYS A 58 -13.62 44.32 20.91
N ALA A 59 -14.21 43.88 22.01
CA ALA A 59 -15.08 42.69 22.09
C ALA A 59 -16.45 42.82 21.38
N ILE A 60 -16.70 43.94 20.68
CA ILE A 60 -17.94 44.18 19.92
C ILE A 60 -17.67 44.30 18.42
N CYS A 61 -16.76 45.18 18.00
CA CYS A 61 -16.47 45.43 16.58
C CYS A 61 -15.11 44.90 16.10
N GLN A 62 -14.33 44.24 16.96
CA GLN A 62 -12.98 43.71 16.71
C GLN A 62 -11.93 44.73 16.23
N GLN A 63 -12.25 46.03 16.19
CA GLN A 63 -11.27 47.09 15.94
C GLN A 63 -10.36 47.30 17.16
N ALA A 64 -9.17 47.85 16.92
CA ALA A 64 -8.23 48.18 17.99
C ALA A 64 -8.86 49.14 19.02
N ILE A 65 -8.56 48.92 20.30
CA ILE A 65 -8.96 49.82 21.37
C ILE A 65 -7.98 51.00 21.35
N GLY A 66 -8.49 52.19 21.03
CA GLY A 66 -7.70 53.42 21.07
C GLY A 66 -7.29 53.80 22.50
N VAL A 67 -6.40 54.78 22.61
CA VAL A 67 -6.05 55.38 23.91
C VAL A 67 -7.02 56.49 24.31
N ASP A 68 -7.05 56.82 25.61
CA ASP A 68 -7.66 58.05 26.12
C ASP A 68 -6.79 59.28 25.79
N ALA A 69 -7.24 60.48 26.21
CA ALA A 69 -6.52 61.72 25.93
C ALA A 69 -5.19 61.83 26.71
N GLU A 70 -5.01 60.96 27.71
CA GLU A 70 -3.86 60.85 28.59
C GLU A 70 -2.88 59.73 28.14
N GLY A 71 -3.18 59.03 27.04
CA GLY A 71 -2.32 58.01 26.43
C GLY A 71 -2.43 56.59 27.03
N ARG A 72 -3.45 56.31 27.85
CA ARG A 72 -3.73 55.00 28.45
C ARG A 72 -4.76 54.23 27.62
N GLU A 73 -4.81 52.90 27.73
CA GLU A 73 -5.83 52.10 27.04
C GLU A 73 -7.26 52.53 27.44
N PHE A 74 -8.15 52.72 26.45
CA PHE A 74 -9.51 53.17 26.71
C PHE A 74 -10.35 52.08 27.38
N VAL A 75 -10.47 52.16 28.71
CA VAL A 75 -11.22 51.21 29.55
C VAL A 75 -12.39 51.93 30.24
N PRO A 76 -13.62 51.88 29.70
CA PRO A 76 -14.75 52.65 30.22
C PRO A 76 -15.52 52.02 31.38
N CYS A 77 -15.10 50.85 31.89
CA CYS A 77 -15.71 50.22 33.05
C CYS A 77 -14.67 49.48 33.89
N GLU A 78 -14.81 49.55 35.22
CA GLU A 78 -13.88 48.98 36.22
C GLU A 78 -13.68 47.46 36.09
N CYS A 79 -14.61 46.75 35.43
CA CYS A 79 -14.47 45.32 35.11
C CYS A 79 -13.52 45.02 33.93
N ALA A 80 -12.81 46.02 33.40
CA ALA A 80 -11.91 45.91 32.26
C ALA A 80 -12.55 45.36 30.96
N TYR A 81 -13.84 45.62 30.75
CA TYR A 81 -14.53 45.19 29.52
C TYR A 81 -13.97 45.93 28.29
N ARG A 82 -13.32 45.16 27.41
CA ARG A 82 -12.62 45.62 26.21
C ARG A 82 -13.59 46.13 25.15
N ILE A 83 -13.70 47.45 24.99
CA ILE A 83 -14.61 48.10 24.05
C ILE A 83 -13.98 49.40 23.51
N CYS A 84 -14.09 49.68 22.22
CA CYS A 84 -13.61 50.94 21.65
C CYS A 84 -14.59 52.10 21.91
N ARG A 85 -14.10 53.35 21.88
CA ARG A 85 -14.90 54.56 22.15
C ARG A 85 -16.21 54.65 21.32
N PRO A 86 -16.23 54.39 20.00
CA PRO A 86 -17.48 54.40 19.23
C PRO A 86 -18.54 53.41 19.72
N CYS A 87 -18.15 52.17 20.09
CA CYS A 87 -19.09 51.18 20.61
C CYS A 87 -19.58 51.54 22.03
N TYR A 88 -18.71 52.12 22.87
CA TYR A 88 -19.11 52.66 24.18
C TYR A 88 -20.11 53.82 24.02
N GLU A 89 -19.85 54.79 23.16
CA GLU A 89 -20.74 55.93 22.92
C GLU A 89 -22.09 55.48 22.32
N TYR A 90 -22.09 54.48 21.43
CA TYR A 90 -23.30 53.85 20.92
C TYR A 90 -24.14 53.18 22.03
N ILE A 91 -23.54 52.37 22.91
CA ILE A 91 -24.27 51.73 24.03
C ILE A 91 -24.83 52.78 25.00
N ARG A 92 -24.10 53.87 25.23
CA ARG A 92 -24.60 54.98 26.05
C ARG A 92 -25.79 55.70 25.44
N ALA A 93 -25.83 55.83 24.11
CA ALA A 93 -26.88 56.53 23.38
C ALA A 93 -28.10 55.66 23.01
N GLN A 94 -27.93 54.35 22.80
CA GLN A 94 -28.97 53.48 22.22
C GLN A 94 -29.29 52.23 23.05
N GLU A 95 -28.33 51.67 23.79
CA GLU A 95 -28.47 50.36 24.46
C GLU A 95 -28.38 50.46 26.00
N GLY A 96 -29.14 51.40 26.56
CA GLY A 96 -29.43 51.44 27.99
C GLY A 96 -28.26 51.82 28.91
N ASN A 97 -27.16 52.37 28.37
CA ASN A 97 -26.09 53.01 29.13
C ASN A 97 -25.41 52.09 30.16
N ARG A 98 -25.23 50.79 29.85
CA ARG A 98 -24.67 49.77 30.76
C ARG A 98 -23.58 48.92 30.10
N CYS A 99 -22.60 48.49 30.90
CA CYS A 99 -21.55 47.57 30.48
C CYS A 99 -22.11 46.17 30.18
N PRO A 100 -21.90 45.59 28.98
CA PRO A 100 -22.41 44.26 28.64
C PRO A 100 -21.97 43.13 29.58
N GLN A 101 -20.76 43.19 30.14
CA GLN A 101 -20.21 42.11 30.96
C GLN A 101 -20.62 42.15 32.43
N CYS A 102 -20.79 43.34 33.03
CA CYS A 102 -21.08 43.49 34.46
C CYS A 102 -22.38 44.25 34.79
N LEU A 103 -23.12 44.71 33.77
CA LEU A 103 -24.40 45.43 33.85
C LEU A 103 -24.40 46.75 34.66
N ALA A 104 -23.23 47.19 35.14
CA ALA A 104 -23.03 48.49 35.76
C ALA A 104 -23.29 49.62 34.74
N LYS A 105 -23.90 50.72 35.21
CA LYS A 105 -24.18 51.90 34.38
C LYS A 105 -22.86 52.61 34.03
N TYR A 106 -22.66 52.97 32.77
CA TYR A 106 -21.47 53.70 32.34
C TYR A 106 -21.49 55.14 32.88
N ARG A 107 -20.39 55.59 33.48
CA ARG A 107 -20.16 57.02 33.74
C ARG A 107 -19.77 57.71 32.43
N ARG A 108 -20.20 58.95 32.21
CA ARG A 108 -19.72 59.81 31.10
C ARG A 108 -18.21 60.02 31.24
N LEU A 109 -17.42 59.60 30.25
CA LEU A 109 -16.00 59.90 30.17
C LEU A 109 -15.75 61.24 29.46
N PRO A 110 -14.63 61.94 29.76
CA PRO A 110 -14.20 63.13 29.03
C PRO A 110 -14.21 62.94 27.51
N GLY A 111 -14.60 63.99 26.80
CA GLY A 111 -14.78 64.02 25.34
C GLY A 111 -16.04 63.34 24.81
N SER A 112 -16.78 62.58 25.63
CA SER A 112 -17.96 61.83 25.17
C SER A 112 -19.25 62.68 25.23
N PRO A 113 -20.23 62.46 24.32
CA PRO A 113 -21.52 63.13 24.37
C PRO A 113 -22.27 62.89 25.70
N PRO A 114 -23.07 63.87 26.17
CA PRO A 114 -24.05 63.66 27.22
C PRO A 114 -25.24 62.86 26.70
N VAL A 115 -25.91 62.14 27.59
CA VAL A 115 -27.22 61.50 27.36
C VAL A 115 -28.16 61.84 28.53
N ASP A 116 -29.49 61.68 28.33
CA ASP A 116 -30.57 62.11 29.24
C ASP A 116 -30.44 61.64 30.71
N ASP A 117 -29.57 60.67 30.94
CA ASP A 117 -29.39 59.91 32.17
C ASP A 117 -28.04 60.25 32.89
N ASP A 118 -27.36 61.32 32.45
CA ASP A 118 -26.13 61.89 33.03
C ASP A 118 -26.43 63.05 34.02
N PRO A 119 -25.58 63.28 35.06
CA PRO A 119 -25.74 64.41 35.97
C PRO A 119 -25.39 65.76 35.31
N PRO A 120 -25.94 66.90 35.79
CA PRO A 120 -25.58 68.23 35.29
C PRO A 120 -24.08 68.52 35.39
N GLU A 121 -23.50 69.21 34.39
CA GLU A 121 -22.04 69.43 34.30
C GLU A 121 -21.43 70.14 35.52
N GLU A 122 -22.22 70.94 36.22
CA GLU A 122 -21.83 71.66 37.45
C GLU A 122 -21.56 70.69 38.63
N VAL A 123 -22.23 69.53 38.65
CA VAL A 123 -21.96 68.45 39.62
C VAL A 123 -20.70 67.67 39.26
N ILE A 124 -20.37 67.56 37.98
CA ILE A 124 -19.19 66.82 37.50
C ILE A 124 -17.91 67.57 37.88
N ARG A 125 -17.84 68.89 37.65
CA ARG A 125 -16.67 69.71 38.02
C ARG A 125 -16.33 69.62 39.51
N HIS A 126 -17.34 69.72 40.38
CA HIS A 126 -17.13 69.61 41.83
C HIS A 126 -16.62 68.23 42.30
N LEU A 127 -16.92 67.15 41.56
CA LEU A 127 -16.33 65.83 41.85
C LEU A 127 -14.87 65.76 41.39
N GLU A 128 -14.53 66.35 40.25
CA GLU A 128 -13.15 66.35 39.70
C GLU A 128 -12.21 67.23 40.55
N GLU A 129 -12.67 68.40 41.02
CA GLU A 129 -11.91 69.24 41.97
C GLU A 129 -11.65 68.53 43.31
N SER A 130 -12.60 67.71 43.79
CA SER A 130 -12.51 67.05 45.11
C SER A 130 -11.44 65.95 45.23
N ILE A 131 -10.80 65.56 44.13
CA ILE A 131 -9.88 64.41 44.06
C ILE A 131 -8.39 64.86 44.11
N LEU A 132 -8.10 66.15 43.95
CA LEU A 132 -6.72 66.65 43.79
C LEU A 132 -5.98 66.98 45.10
N ASP A 133 -6.66 67.14 46.23
CA ASP A 133 -6.05 67.54 47.52
C ASP A 133 -6.16 66.44 48.60
N GLY A 134 -5.14 65.57 48.70
CA GLY A 134 -5.05 64.57 49.78
C GLY A 134 -3.75 63.75 49.77
N PRO A 135 -2.91 63.78 50.82
CA PRO A 135 -1.62 63.07 50.85
C PRO A 135 -1.73 61.59 51.29
N ALA A 136 -0.79 60.76 50.84
CA ALA A 136 -0.80 59.30 51.05
C ALA A 136 -0.27 58.83 52.42
N THR A 137 -0.76 57.67 52.88
CA THR A 137 -0.08 56.74 53.83
C THR A 137 -0.73 55.35 53.73
N ALA A 138 -0.20 54.32 54.42
CA ALA A 138 -0.36 52.91 54.04
C ALA A 138 -0.78 51.94 55.17
N LEU A 139 -0.73 50.62 54.87
CA LEU A 139 -0.74 49.43 55.76
C LEU A 139 -2.13 48.82 56.13
N PRO A 140 -2.22 47.51 56.50
CA PRO A 140 -3.06 46.59 55.70
C PRO A 140 -3.97 45.59 56.46
N ALA A 141 -4.66 44.75 55.67
CA ALA A 141 -5.06 43.35 55.93
C ALA A 141 -6.01 43.00 57.12
N ALA A 142 -7.16 42.40 56.79
CA ALA A 142 -7.94 41.52 57.67
C ALA A 142 -8.75 40.49 56.86
N THR A 143 -9.17 39.37 57.49
CA THR A 143 -9.87 38.23 56.86
C THR A 143 -11.15 37.87 57.62
N ALA A 144 -12.06 37.11 57.00
CA ALA A 144 -13.26 36.47 57.59
C ALA A 144 -14.44 37.45 57.88
N LEU A 145 -15.69 37.03 58.09
CA LEU A 145 -16.29 35.72 58.41
C LEU A 145 -17.56 35.43 57.57
N ALA A 146 -18.01 34.16 57.58
CA ALA A 146 -19.38 33.76 57.24
C ALA A 146 -20.22 33.51 58.52
N PRO A 147 -21.55 33.54 58.43
CA PRO A 147 -22.34 32.43 58.96
C PRO A 147 -23.56 32.03 58.08
N SER A 148 -24.39 31.10 58.56
CA SER A 148 -25.32 30.28 57.74
C SER A 148 -26.72 30.05 58.34
N ALA A 149 -27.65 29.60 57.48
CA ALA A 149 -28.91 28.83 57.73
C ALA A 149 -30.29 29.55 57.86
N LEU A 150 -31.19 29.26 56.89
CA LEU A 150 -32.53 28.60 56.92
C LEU A 150 -33.49 28.77 58.14
N PRO A 151 -34.85 28.55 58.08
CA PRO A 151 -35.64 27.78 57.06
C PRO A 151 -37.10 28.24 56.66
N LEU A 152 -37.64 27.63 55.59
CA LEU A 152 -39.04 27.14 55.30
C LEU A 152 -40.38 27.97 55.40
N PHE A 153 -41.01 28.20 54.21
CA PHE A 153 -42.39 27.85 53.75
C PHE A 153 -43.76 28.41 54.30
N SER A 154 -44.81 28.27 53.42
CA SER A 154 -46.29 28.45 53.62
C SER A 154 -46.87 29.89 53.43
N SER A 155 -48.10 30.20 52.94
CA SER A 155 -49.30 29.44 52.47
C SER A 155 -50.22 30.29 51.52
N ALA A 156 -51.32 29.71 50.97
CA ALA A 156 -52.44 30.37 50.22
C ALA A 156 -53.60 30.85 51.18
N PRO A 157 -54.92 31.15 50.82
CA PRO A 157 -55.70 31.00 49.55
C PRO A 157 -56.89 32.01 49.25
N GLN A 158 -57.76 31.66 48.25
CA GLN A 158 -59.24 31.86 48.10
C GLN A 158 -59.96 33.19 47.70
N LEU A 159 -60.84 33.12 46.65
CA LEU A 159 -62.35 33.26 46.72
C LEU A 159 -63.08 33.04 45.34
N ALA A 160 -64.43 33.13 45.26
CA ALA A 160 -65.33 32.65 44.17
C ALA A 160 -66.18 33.78 43.46
N LEU A 161 -67.15 33.62 42.52
CA LEU A 161 -68.36 32.74 42.39
C LEU A 161 -68.92 32.59 40.91
N GLU A 162 -69.79 31.59 40.68
CA GLU A 162 -70.91 31.42 39.69
C GLU A 162 -70.67 31.53 38.15
N GLY A 163 -71.41 30.89 37.20
CA GLY A 163 -72.51 29.87 37.17
C GLY A 163 -73.33 29.97 35.83
N PRO A 164 -74.25 29.05 35.40
CA PRO A 164 -74.56 27.66 35.81
C PRO A 164 -74.89 26.62 34.67
N ALA A 165 -75.09 25.33 35.06
CA ALA A 165 -75.87 24.21 34.40
C ALA A 165 -75.51 23.68 32.98
N SER A 166 -75.63 22.38 32.62
CA SER A 166 -75.77 21.05 33.28
C SER A 166 -75.48 19.94 32.19
N SER A 167 -75.58 18.60 32.29
CA SER A 167 -76.18 17.59 33.22
C SER A 167 -75.45 16.20 33.08
N PRO A 168 -75.72 15.15 33.91
CA PRO A 168 -74.86 13.93 34.03
C PRO A 168 -75.58 12.57 33.72
N PRO A 169 -75.30 11.39 34.36
CA PRO A 169 -74.26 10.43 33.92
C PRO A 169 -74.63 8.90 33.87
N SER A 170 -73.67 8.08 33.40
CA SER A 170 -73.32 6.69 33.83
C SER A 170 -74.06 5.41 33.34
N SER A 171 -73.28 4.31 33.33
CA SER A 171 -73.64 2.85 33.33
C SER A 171 -74.18 2.10 32.07
N SER A 172 -73.24 1.38 31.42
CA SER A 172 -73.29 -0.07 31.04
C SER A 172 -74.38 -0.73 30.15
N VAL A 173 -73.92 -1.72 29.35
CA VAL A 173 -74.64 -2.90 28.78
C VAL A 173 -75.04 -2.87 27.27
N SER A 174 -74.73 -4.00 26.60
CA SER A 174 -75.34 -4.61 25.39
C SER A 174 -75.03 -4.17 23.93
N SER A 175 -74.54 -5.16 23.16
CA SER A 175 -74.95 -5.64 21.81
C SER A 175 -75.01 -4.75 20.55
N ALA A 176 -74.24 -5.21 19.55
CA ALA A 176 -74.65 -5.54 18.16
C ALA A 176 -75.24 -4.49 17.19
N SER A 177 -74.82 -4.61 15.91
CA SER A 177 -75.33 -3.86 14.75
C SER A 177 -76.73 -4.30 14.29
N PRO A 178 -77.41 -3.45 13.51
CA PRO A 178 -77.79 -3.88 12.15
C PRO A 178 -77.46 -2.82 11.06
N ALA A 179 -77.92 -3.02 9.83
CA ALA A 179 -77.64 -2.20 8.64
C ALA A 179 -78.92 -1.88 7.83
N ALA A 180 -78.75 -1.30 6.62
CA ALA A 180 -79.75 -0.93 5.57
C ALA A 180 -80.22 0.56 5.56
N ALA A 181 -80.51 1.21 4.41
CA ALA A 181 -80.16 0.94 2.99
C ALA A 181 -80.55 2.08 1.98
N THR A 182 -79.70 2.35 0.97
CA THR A 182 -80.02 2.69 -0.47
C THR A 182 -80.84 3.98 -0.80
N PRO A 183 -81.03 4.44 -2.09
CA PRO A 183 -80.74 3.81 -3.41
C PRO A 183 -80.14 4.69 -4.56
N LEU A 184 -80.00 4.07 -5.77
CA LEU A 184 -79.74 4.59 -7.14
C LEU A 184 -78.26 4.91 -7.53
N ASP A 185 -77.71 4.54 -8.72
CA ASP A 185 -78.24 3.71 -9.84
C ASP A 185 -77.15 2.97 -10.69
N LEU A 186 -77.58 2.26 -11.75
CA LEU A 186 -76.95 1.13 -12.52
C LEU A 186 -76.26 1.45 -13.89
N PRO A 187 -75.77 0.50 -14.76
CA PRO A 187 -75.35 -0.94 -14.63
C PRO A 187 -74.03 -1.37 -15.38
N SER A 188 -73.72 -2.71 -15.38
CA SER A 188 -72.87 -3.54 -16.33
C SER A 188 -71.51 -4.05 -15.76
N ALA A 189 -70.91 -5.24 -16.03
CA ALA A 189 -71.29 -6.57 -16.62
C ALA A 189 -70.25 -7.70 -16.27
N ALA A 190 -70.36 -8.92 -16.83
CA ALA A 190 -69.54 -10.15 -16.57
C ALA A 190 -69.57 -11.12 -17.82
N PRO A 191 -69.27 -12.47 -17.83
CA PRO A 191 -68.76 -13.45 -16.81
C PRO A 191 -67.83 -14.67 -17.26
N HIS A 192 -67.15 -15.35 -16.30
CA HIS A 192 -66.88 -16.84 -16.03
C HIS A 192 -66.62 -17.94 -17.14
N PRO A 193 -66.47 -19.30 -16.87
CA PRO A 193 -66.41 -20.17 -15.63
C PRO A 193 -65.33 -21.36 -15.54
N ALA A 194 -65.41 -22.18 -14.44
CA ALA A 194 -64.99 -23.61 -14.20
C ALA A 194 -63.73 -23.93 -13.32
N ALA A 195 -63.49 -25.05 -12.57
CA ALA A 195 -64.21 -26.12 -11.77
C ALA A 195 -63.16 -27.26 -11.42
N ALA A 196 -63.23 -28.31 -10.56
CA ALA A 196 -63.92 -28.85 -9.35
C ALA A 196 -63.23 -30.25 -8.98
N ALA A 197 -63.35 -31.03 -7.87
CA ALA A 197 -63.70 -30.93 -6.41
C ALA A 197 -63.44 -32.31 -5.67
N ALA A 198 -63.63 -32.42 -4.32
CA ALA A 198 -63.79 -33.65 -3.44
C ALA A 198 -62.58 -34.59 -3.08
N ALA A 199 -62.48 -35.36 -1.96
CA ALA A 199 -63.24 -35.50 -0.67
C ALA A 199 -62.53 -36.36 0.45
N SER A 200 -63.01 -36.32 1.73
CA SER A 200 -62.82 -37.29 2.88
C SER A 200 -61.45 -37.38 3.61
N SER A 201 -61.19 -38.01 4.79
CA SER A 201 -61.89 -38.38 6.09
C SER A 201 -60.94 -39.27 6.99
N SER A 202 -61.04 -39.58 8.31
CA SER A 202 -61.73 -39.06 9.54
C SER A 202 -61.36 -39.84 10.86
N HIS A 203 -61.14 -39.14 12.00
CA HIS A 203 -61.27 -39.57 13.44
C HIS A 203 -60.27 -40.56 14.16
N PRO A 204 -60.25 -40.65 15.54
CA PRO A 204 -59.05 -40.99 16.34
C PRO A 204 -59.15 -42.22 17.30
N GLY A 205 -58.09 -42.52 18.09
CA GLY A 205 -58.16 -43.46 19.22
C GLY A 205 -56.96 -43.52 20.19
N THR A 206 -57.25 -43.57 21.50
CA THR A 206 -56.43 -44.00 22.66
C THR A 206 -57.38 -44.82 23.59
N PRO A 207 -57.00 -45.40 24.77
CA PRO A 207 -55.71 -45.50 25.48
C PRO A 207 -55.37 -46.91 26.07
N GLY A 208 -54.24 -47.02 26.81
CA GLY A 208 -54.04 -48.02 27.89
C GLY A 208 -53.40 -49.38 27.53
N ALA A 209 -52.90 -50.19 28.47
CA ALA A 209 -52.61 -49.98 29.91
C ALA A 209 -51.75 -51.15 30.49
N HIS A 210 -51.34 -51.05 31.77
CA HIS A 210 -50.78 -52.11 32.65
C HIS A 210 -49.33 -52.62 32.39
N ALA A 211 -48.58 -53.10 33.41
CA ALA A 211 -48.71 -52.94 34.86
C ALA A 211 -47.38 -53.15 35.63
N SER A 212 -47.37 -52.66 36.88
CA SER A 212 -46.30 -52.60 37.87
C SER A 212 -46.12 -53.84 38.77
N GLY A 213 -44.94 -53.92 39.42
CA GLY A 213 -44.78 -54.45 40.79
C GLY A 213 -43.45 -53.92 41.39
N SER A 214 -43.41 -53.01 42.37
CA SER A 214 -43.83 -53.06 43.79
C SER A 214 -42.75 -53.69 44.70
N SER A 215 -42.33 -53.13 45.85
CA SER A 215 -42.72 -51.89 46.58
C SER A 215 -41.48 -51.33 47.37
N THR A 216 -41.48 -50.46 48.40
CA THR A 216 -42.48 -50.02 49.41
C THR A 216 -42.06 -48.72 50.15
N ALA A 217 -43.03 -48.03 50.78
CA ALA A 217 -42.92 -47.27 52.04
C ALA A 217 -41.92 -46.08 52.21
N SER A 218 -42.34 -44.91 51.70
CA SER A 218 -42.50 -43.62 52.44
C SER A 218 -41.64 -43.25 53.67
N GLY A 219 -40.98 -42.08 53.59
CA GLY A 219 -40.55 -41.23 54.70
C GLY A 219 -40.68 -39.74 54.33
N LYS A 220 -41.08 -38.85 55.25
CA LYS A 220 -41.56 -37.46 54.95
C LYS A 220 -40.47 -36.38 54.97
N HIS A 221 -40.60 -35.40 54.05
CA HIS A 221 -40.18 -33.98 54.12
C HIS A 221 -38.68 -33.64 54.34
N ALA A 222 -38.12 -32.53 53.81
CA ALA A 222 -38.57 -31.57 52.80
C ALA A 222 -37.39 -30.72 52.26
N SER A 223 -37.57 -30.07 51.09
CA SER A 223 -36.78 -28.92 50.56
C SER A 223 -35.30 -29.17 50.20
N ALA A 224 -34.64 -28.41 49.30
CA ALA A 224 -34.95 -27.96 47.93
C ALA A 224 -33.64 -27.39 47.31
N THR A 225 -33.54 -27.42 45.98
CA THR A 225 -32.68 -26.54 45.13
C THR A 225 -31.20 -26.26 45.47
N ALA A 226 -30.32 -26.80 44.60
CA ALA A 226 -29.15 -26.13 44.01
C ALA A 226 -27.88 -25.82 44.85
N ALA A 227 -26.77 -25.55 44.13
CA ALA A 227 -25.43 -25.15 44.59
C ALA A 227 -24.71 -26.14 45.54
N GLY A 228 -23.99 -27.10 44.96
CA GLY A 228 -23.19 -28.11 45.68
C GLY A 228 -21.75 -27.69 46.00
N SER A 229 -21.55 -26.57 46.70
CA SER A 229 -20.26 -26.19 47.28
C SER A 229 -20.36 -26.15 48.80
N ASN A 230 -19.47 -26.86 49.52
CA ASN A 230 -18.82 -26.46 50.78
C ASN A 230 -18.37 -27.66 51.65
N GLY A 231 -17.23 -27.47 52.31
CA GLY A 231 -16.79 -28.18 53.51
C GLY A 231 -15.76 -27.28 54.21
N VAL A 232 -16.01 -26.88 55.46
CA VAL A 232 -15.30 -25.78 56.14
C VAL A 232 -15.02 -26.13 57.60
N GLY A 233 -13.86 -25.67 58.11
CA GLY A 233 -13.48 -25.71 59.53
C GLY A 233 -12.48 -26.82 59.86
N GLU A 234 -11.47 -26.61 60.71
CA GLU A 234 -10.96 -25.39 61.38
C GLU A 234 -9.41 -25.53 61.52
N GLN A 235 -8.58 -24.52 61.83
CA GLN A 235 -8.75 -23.17 62.39
C GLN A 235 -7.83 -22.16 61.66
N GLY A 236 -8.12 -20.84 61.75
CA GLY A 236 -7.14 -19.78 61.39
C GLY A 236 -7.71 -18.59 60.59
N SER A 237 -8.23 -17.58 61.30
CA SER A 237 -8.83 -16.33 60.77
C SER A 237 -8.15 -15.09 61.41
N PRO A 238 -8.32 -13.85 60.91
CA PRO A 238 -8.69 -13.37 59.57
C PRO A 238 -7.92 -12.08 59.10
N ALA A 239 -8.41 -11.43 58.03
CA ALA A 239 -8.46 -9.96 57.81
C ALA A 239 -7.23 -9.13 57.29
N SER A 240 -6.90 -9.32 56.00
CA SER A 240 -7.12 -8.33 54.90
C SER A 240 -6.53 -6.90 54.84
N VAL A 241 -6.07 -6.55 53.62
CA VAL A 241 -5.93 -5.23 52.92
C VAL A 241 -4.66 -4.36 53.12
N VAL A 242 -4.25 -3.74 52.00
CA VAL A 242 -3.46 -2.48 51.79
C VAL A 242 -2.01 -2.60 51.24
N ALA A 243 -1.89 -2.15 49.98
CA ALA A 243 -0.83 -1.41 49.26
C ALA A 243 0.70 -1.59 49.53
N ALA A 244 1.42 -1.64 48.39
CA ALA A 244 2.62 -0.85 47.99
C ALA A 244 3.82 -0.59 48.94
N GLY A 245 5.02 -0.75 48.38
CA GLY A 245 6.24 -0.01 48.79
C GLY A 245 7.45 -0.87 49.15
N GLY A 246 8.63 -0.24 49.19
CA GLY A 246 9.88 -0.82 49.71
C GLY A 246 11.01 -0.95 48.68
N ALA A 247 12.17 -0.35 48.96
CA ALA A 247 13.38 -0.43 48.14
C ALA A 247 14.64 -0.42 49.03
N SER A 248 15.78 -0.93 48.52
CA SER A 248 17.10 -0.98 49.21
C SER A 248 17.12 -1.88 50.48
N PRO A 249 18.27 -2.18 51.12
CA PRO A 249 19.69 -1.83 50.86
C PRO A 249 20.50 -3.03 50.33
N GLY A 250 21.84 -3.03 50.17
CA GLY A 250 22.85 -1.96 50.34
C GLY A 250 23.98 -2.35 51.31
N GLY A 251 25.19 -2.59 50.79
CA GLY A 251 26.41 -2.94 51.55
C GLY A 251 26.48 -4.40 52.05
N SER A 252 27.62 -4.94 52.49
CA SER A 252 29.03 -4.51 52.29
C SER A 252 29.99 -5.58 52.86
N GLY A 253 31.12 -5.84 52.19
CA GLY A 253 32.22 -6.70 52.69
C GLY A 253 32.02 -8.22 52.46
N ASP A 254 33.07 -9.04 52.52
CA ASP A 254 34.51 -8.69 52.46
C ASP A 254 35.38 -9.93 52.11
N GLU A 255 36.70 -9.72 52.01
CA GLU A 255 37.80 -10.71 52.02
C GLU A 255 37.92 -11.77 50.89
N SER A 256 39.02 -11.60 50.14
CA SER A 256 40.10 -12.57 49.82
C SER A 256 40.06 -14.03 50.35
N ALA A 257 40.80 -14.99 49.77
CA ALA A 257 41.46 -15.15 48.46
C ALA A 257 42.17 -16.52 48.40
N SER A 258 42.41 -17.05 47.18
CA SER A 258 43.38 -18.16 46.91
C SER A 258 42.96 -19.54 47.49
N SER A 259 43.53 -20.70 47.14
CA SER A 259 44.44 -21.12 46.05
C SER A 259 44.37 -22.66 45.88
N ALA A 260 44.78 -23.18 44.70
CA ALA A 260 45.41 -24.51 44.51
C ALA A 260 44.61 -25.80 44.87
N SER A 261 44.95 -27.01 44.37
CA SER A 261 45.61 -27.43 43.11
C SER A 261 45.54 -28.96 42.96
N ALA A 262 45.72 -29.46 41.72
CA ALA A 262 46.06 -30.85 41.36
C ALA A 262 44.99 -31.95 41.63
N GLY A 263 45.08 -33.07 40.90
CA GLY A 263 44.12 -34.19 41.04
C GLY A 263 43.95 -35.18 39.87
N SER A 264 44.78 -35.15 38.83
CA SER A 264 44.81 -36.21 37.79
C SER A 264 45.38 -37.52 38.37
N PRO A 265 44.97 -38.73 37.93
CA PRO A 265 45.52 -39.26 36.67
C PRO A 265 44.67 -40.32 35.88
N SER A 266 45.07 -40.57 34.61
CA SER A 266 45.25 -41.88 33.91
C SER A 266 44.16 -43.00 33.96
N SER A 267 43.90 -43.82 32.92
CA SER A 267 44.43 -43.95 31.54
C SER A 267 43.81 -45.17 30.79
N TYR A 268 44.07 -45.29 29.48
CA TYR A 268 43.84 -46.43 28.56
C TYR A 268 42.39 -46.68 28.06
N GLY A 269 42.17 -47.11 26.80
CA GLY A 269 43.10 -47.17 25.64
C GLY A 269 42.70 -48.15 24.51
N TYR A 270 42.93 -47.75 23.25
CA TYR A 270 42.86 -48.52 21.98
C TYR A 270 41.49 -49.10 21.51
N GLY A 271 41.18 -49.23 20.21
CA GLY A 271 41.84 -48.63 19.01
C GLY A 271 41.53 -49.30 17.65
N SER A 272 41.36 -48.49 16.58
CA SER A 272 41.26 -48.85 15.12
C SER A 272 39.99 -49.64 14.71
N ILE A 273 39.50 -49.77 13.45
CA ILE A 273 39.92 -49.53 12.04
C ILE A 273 38.64 -49.00 11.29
N VAL A 274 38.54 -48.08 10.29
CA VAL A 274 39.37 -47.44 9.22
C VAL A 274 39.07 -47.96 7.77
N TRP A 275 39.20 -47.07 6.76
CA TRP A 275 39.01 -47.23 5.27
C TRP A 275 37.61 -46.99 4.66
N PHE A 276 37.43 -46.42 3.45
CA PHE A 276 38.34 -45.73 2.50
C PHE A 276 37.60 -44.58 1.76
N THR A 277 38.34 -43.70 1.08
CA THR A 277 37.87 -42.55 0.26
C THR A 277 37.56 -42.93 -1.21
N PRO A 278 37.23 -41.93 -2.08
CA PRO A 278 38.30 -41.49 -2.99
C PRO A 278 38.45 -39.96 -3.12
N ARG A 279 39.71 -39.52 -3.31
CA ARG A 279 40.11 -38.15 -3.65
C ARG A 279 41.36 -38.20 -4.54
N ARG A 280 41.42 -37.40 -5.62
CA ARG A 280 42.65 -36.92 -6.27
C ARG A 280 42.42 -35.45 -6.65
N GLN A 281 43.23 -34.46 -6.23
CA GLN A 281 44.69 -34.26 -6.41
C GLN A 281 45.05 -34.01 -7.88
N TRP A 282 46.03 -33.19 -8.25
CA TRP A 282 47.29 -32.79 -7.59
C TRP A 282 47.61 -31.28 -7.83
N SER A 283 48.65 -30.63 -7.29
CA SER A 283 49.38 -30.64 -6.00
C SER A 283 50.47 -29.56 -6.07
N ALA A 284 50.87 -28.94 -4.96
CA ALA A 284 52.05 -28.07 -4.90
C ALA A 284 53.31 -28.84 -4.46
N LEU A 285 54.51 -28.30 -4.74
CA LEU A 285 55.79 -28.85 -4.27
C LEU A 285 56.82 -27.75 -3.91
N ALA A 286 57.44 -27.95 -2.74
CA ALA A 286 58.57 -27.27 -2.10
C ALA A 286 59.06 -28.27 -1.00
N PRO A 287 60.32 -28.27 -0.48
CA PRO A 287 60.95 -27.08 0.15
C PRO A 287 62.51 -27.05 0.20
N SER A 288 63.04 -26.21 1.11
CA SER A 288 64.35 -26.25 1.81
C SER A 288 65.57 -25.54 1.20
N GLY A 289 66.42 -24.90 2.05
CA GLY A 289 67.76 -24.45 1.60
C GLY A 289 68.58 -23.31 2.29
N ALA A 290 68.47 -23.04 3.60
CA ALA A 290 69.48 -22.31 4.43
C ALA A 290 69.89 -20.82 4.15
N GLY A 291 70.26 -20.07 5.21
CA GLY A 291 70.96 -18.76 5.15
C GLY A 291 70.57 -17.72 6.23
N ALA A 292 71.48 -17.40 7.16
CA ALA A 292 71.38 -16.40 8.25
C ALA A 292 72.81 -15.79 8.48
N PRO A 293 73.08 -14.75 9.33
CA PRO A 293 72.27 -13.99 10.33
C PRO A 293 71.93 -12.56 9.83
N GLY A 294 71.30 -11.60 10.54
CA GLY A 294 70.89 -11.40 11.95
C GLY A 294 71.32 -9.99 12.42
N GLU A 295 70.79 -9.31 13.45
CA GLU A 295 69.73 -9.58 14.45
C GLU A 295 69.08 -8.23 14.90
N GLY A 296 68.07 -8.21 15.79
CA GLY A 296 67.37 -6.94 16.12
C GLY A 296 66.22 -6.91 17.16
N ALA A 297 66.31 -7.65 18.26
CA ALA A 297 65.59 -7.45 19.55
C ALA A 297 64.04 -7.22 19.66
N SER A 298 63.40 -8.12 20.44
CA SER A 298 62.37 -7.83 21.49
C SER A 298 60.86 -7.65 21.16
N ALA A 299 60.08 -8.71 21.46
CA ALA A 299 58.76 -8.73 22.17
C ALA A 299 57.50 -7.96 21.65
N ALA A 300 56.24 -8.37 21.90
CA ALA A 300 55.61 -9.66 22.27
C ALA A 300 54.05 -9.60 22.17
N ALA A 301 53.39 -10.76 22.26
CA ALA A 301 51.99 -11.01 22.70
C ALA A 301 50.74 -10.78 21.77
N ALA A 302 50.03 -11.90 21.54
CA ALA A 302 48.57 -12.13 21.70
C ALA A 302 47.46 -11.29 20.98
N GLY A 303 46.97 -11.83 19.84
CA GLY A 303 45.60 -12.39 19.70
C GLY A 303 44.33 -11.53 19.85
N ALA A 304 43.66 -11.23 18.72
CA ALA A 304 42.26 -10.78 18.60
C ALA A 304 41.68 -11.25 17.22
N PRO A 305 40.34 -11.26 17.00
CA PRO A 305 39.73 -11.96 15.85
C PRO A 305 39.70 -11.17 14.52
N GLU A 306 39.56 -11.89 13.40
CA GLU A 306 39.52 -11.33 12.04
C GLU A 306 38.19 -10.63 11.70
N GLY A 307 38.28 -9.53 10.95
CA GLY A 307 37.14 -8.71 10.52
C GLY A 307 37.01 -8.56 9.00
N VAL A 308 35.85 -8.08 8.55
CA VAL A 308 35.50 -7.89 7.13
C VAL A 308 36.38 -6.81 6.47
N PRO A 309 36.91 -7.02 5.24
CA PRO A 309 37.76 -6.04 4.57
C PRO A 309 36.98 -4.79 4.14
N SER A 310 37.52 -3.62 4.45
CA SER A 310 36.95 -2.31 4.08
C SER A 310 37.50 -1.77 2.75
N THR A 311 36.87 -0.72 2.23
CA THR A 311 37.17 -0.09 0.94
C THR A 311 38.52 0.65 0.93
N ALA A 312 39.24 0.54 -0.19
CA ALA A 312 40.40 1.35 -0.49
C ALA A 312 40.09 2.31 -1.66
N ILE A 313 40.21 3.62 -1.42
CA ILE A 313 40.10 4.66 -2.44
C ILE A 313 41.49 4.90 -3.04
N VAL A 314 41.62 4.85 -4.37
CA VAL A 314 42.87 5.17 -5.07
C VAL A 314 42.86 6.64 -5.47
N PRO A 315 43.86 7.46 -5.06
CA PRO A 315 43.92 8.87 -5.42
C PRO A 315 44.40 9.07 -6.88
N VAL A 316 43.86 10.08 -7.54
CA VAL A 316 44.37 10.56 -8.84
C VAL A 316 45.63 11.41 -8.62
N ARG A 317 46.61 11.27 -9.51
CA ARG A 317 47.78 12.16 -9.57
C ARG A 317 48.24 12.30 -11.02
N ASP A 318 48.58 13.52 -11.42
CA ASP A 318 48.89 13.87 -12.81
C ASP A 318 50.25 13.31 -13.27
N ALA A 319 50.34 12.96 -14.55
CA ALA A 319 51.60 12.65 -15.23
C ALA A 319 51.54 13.06 -16.71
N ASN A 320 52.31 14.09 -17.07
CA ASN A 320 52.44 14.57 -18.44
C ASN A 320 53.88 14.28 -18.91
N ALA A 321 54.07 13.31 -19.82
CA ALA A 321 55.39 13.01 -20.43
C ALA A 321 55.25 12.15 -21.70
N SER A 322 56.18 12.34 -22.64
CA SER A 322 56.21 11.69 -23.96
C SER A 322 57.51 10.92 -24.21
N ALA A 323 57.46 9.72 -24.82
CA ALA A 323 58.50 9.17 -25.72
C ALA A 323 58.15 7.77 -26.27
N GLY A 324 58.67 7.43 -27.45
CA GLY A 324 59.04 6.04 -27.83
C GLY A 324 58.05 5.22 -28.67
N ALA A 325 58.58 4.57 -29.72
CA ALA A 325 57.95 3.57 -30.60
C ALA A 325 58.95 2.38 -30.74
N PRO A 326 58.81 1.34 -31.63
CA PRO A 326 57.73 1.04 -32.60
C PRO A 326 57.34 -0.47 -32.76
N GLY A 327 56.32 -0.75 -33.61
CA GLY A 327 56.15 -2.01 -34.36
C GLY A 327 55.17 -3.07 -33.79
N ALA A 328 54.58 -3.98 -34.59
CA ALA A 328 54.50 -4.08 -36.06
C ALA A 328 53.40 -5.08 -36.55
N GLY A 329 52.80 -4.83 -37.74
CA GLY A 329 51.87 -5.73 -38.47
C GLY A 329 50.43 -5.81 -37.91
N GLY A 330 49.36 -6.05 -38.68
CA GLY A 330 49.09 -6.13 -40.14
C GLY A 330 47.58 -6.46 -40.32
N GLY A 331 46.78 -5.74 -41.11
CA GLY A 331 46.45 -6.03 -42.53
C GLY A 331 45.54 -7.26 -42.70
N GLU A 332 44.39 -7.29 -43.41
CA GLU A 332 43.56 -6.32 -44.17
C GLU A 332 42.09 -6.84 -44.11
N GLY A 333 41.02 -6.21 -44.61
CA GLY A 333 40.80 -4.97 -45.37
C GLY A 333 39.29 -4.61 -45.34
N GLY A 334 38.77 -3.74 -46.20
CA GLY A 334 37.33 -3.39 -46.12
C GLY A 334 36.72 -2.53 -47.24
N HIS A 335 35.50 -2.06 -46.96
CA HIS A 335 34.74 -1.06 -47.72
C HIS A 335 34.04 -0.13 -46.69
N GLY A 336 33.82 1.17 -46.92
CA GLY A 336 34.12 1.96 -48.11
C GLY A 336 33.05 3.04 -48.29
N VAL A 337 33.24 4.23 -47.68
CA VAL A 337 32.29 5.36 -47.73
C VAL A 337 33.04 6.66 -48.01
N VAL A 338 32.45 7.50 -48.85
CA VAL A 338 33.00 8.75 -49.41
C VAL A 338 33.06 9.87 -48.33
N PRO A 339 34.09 10.73 -48.32
CA PRO A 339 34.21 11.83 -47.35
C PRO A 339 33.21 12.97 -47.59
N ILE A 340 33.03 13.79 -46.57
CA ILE A 340 32.46 15.14 -46.66
C ILE A 340 33.51 16.09 -46.07
N ASP A 341 34.11 16.92 -46.93
CA ASP A 341 35.08 17.95 -46.50
C ASP A 341 34.36 19.15 -45.87
N GLY A 342 34.94 19.73 -44.82
CA GLY A 342 34.34 20.88 -44.13
C GLY A 342 34.72 21.06 -42.66
N ALA A 343 35.95 20.73 -42.27
CA ALA A 343 36.44 20.99 -40.90
C ALA A 343 37.28 22.29 -40.87
N PRO A 344 36.96 23.29 -40.02
CA PRO A 344 37.89 24.37 -39.72
C PRO A 344 39.04 23.80 -38.88
N ALA A 345 40.27 24.20 -39.20
CA ALA A 345 41.45 23.78 -38.44
C ALA A 345 41.64 24.66 -37.21
N ASP A 346 41.19 24.19 -36.04
CA ASP A 346 41.63 24.73 -34.75
C ASP A 346 41.81 23.60 -33.72
N GLY A 347 42.86 23.70 -32.91
CA GLY A 347 43.41 22.66 -32.05
C GLY A 347 42.66 22.40 -30.74
N SER A 348 41.37 22.78 -30.66
CA SER A 348 40.56 22.51 -29.48
C SER A 348 40.39 21.00 -29.26
N PRO A 349 40.54 20.47 -28.03
CA PRO A 349 40.21 19.08 -27.75
C PRO A 349 38.72 18.84 -28.02
N PHE A 350 38.35 17.67 -28.52
CA PHE A 350 36.95 17.27 -28.67
C PHE A 350 36.27 17.19 -27.29
N ILE A 351 35.68 18.30 -26.84
CA ILE A 351 34.83 18.34 -25.64
C ILE A 351 33.58 17.52 -25.95
N VAL A 352 33.60 16.26 -25.53
CA VAL A 352 32.43 15.38 -25.60
C VAL A 352 31.40 15.90 -24.61
N ASP A 353 30.40 16.63 -25.12
CA ASP A 353 29.30 17.22 -24.35
C ASP A 353 28.59 16.14 -23.50
N ASP A 354 29.00 16.04 -22.23
CA ASP A 354 28.49 15.05 -21.28
C ASP A 354 26.99 15.27 -21.02
N THR A 355 26.49 16.50 -21.19
CA THR A 355 25.07 16.83 -21.08
C THR A 355 24.23 16.20 -22.18
N ARG A 356 24.82 15.60 -23.23
CA ARG A 356 24.09 14.84 -24.29
C ARG A 356 24.14 13.32 -24.10
N ARG A 357 24.90 12.79 -23.14
CA ARG A 357 25.00 11.34 -22.91
C ARG A 357 23.68 10.74 -22.38
N PRO A 358 23.41 9.44 -22.61
CA PRO A 358 22.19 8.79 -22.10
C PRO A 358 22.18 8.76 -20.55
N LEU A 359 21.00 8.97 -19.99
CA LEU A 359 20.77 9.01 -18.53
C LEU A 359 20.64 7.61 -17.91
N SER A 360 20.41 6.61 -18.75
CA SER A 360 20.35 5.21 -18.33
C SER A 360 20.94 4.28 -19.38
N ARG A 361 21.41 3.10 -18.96
CA ARG A 361 21.76 1.99 -19.86
C ARG A 361 20.96 0.73 -19.55
N LYS A 362 20.72 -0.07 -20.60
CA LYS A 362 20.36 -1.48 -20.44
C LYS A 362 21.63 -2.28 -20.22
N VAL A 363 21.60 -3.19 -19.24
CA VAL A 363 22.64 -4.17 -19.00
C VAL A 363 22.07 -5.55 -19.35
N PRO A 364 22.56 -6.21 -20.40
CA PRO A 364 22.12 -7.56 -20.74
C PRO A 364 22.72 -8.56 -19.76
N VAL A 365 21.97 -9.61 -19.40
CA VAL A 365 22.53 -10.77 -18.69
C VAL A 365 23.61 -11.41 -19.57
N PRO A 366 24.80 -11.76 -19.03
CA PRO A 366 25.89 -12.33 -19.81
C PRO A 366 25.47 -13.56 -20.63
N SER A 367 25.84 -13.58 -21.92
CA SER A 367 25.45 -14.67 -22.83
C SER A 367 25.98 -16.05 -22.40
N SER A 368 27.08 -16.09 -21.66
CA SER A 368 27.64 -17.30 -21.02
C SER A 368 26.74 -17.90 -19.94
N MET A 369 25.86 -17.12 -19.31
CA MET A 369 24.82 -17.61 -18.39
C MET A 369 23.49 -17.84 -19.12
N LEU A 370 23.10 -16.92 -20.00
CA LEU A 370 21.76 -16.92 -20.60
C LEU A 370 21.59 -17.94 -21.74
N ASN A 371 22.63 -18.24 -22.52
CA ASN A 371 22.53 -19.21 -23.61
C ASN A 371 22.37 -20.65 -23.11
N PRO A 372 23.11 -21.13 -22.08
CA PRO A 372 22.83 -22.42 -21.44
C PRO A 372 21.41 -22.53 -20.87
N TYR A 373 20.90 -21.48 -20.21
CA TYR A 373 19.51 -21.45 -19.71
C TYR A 373 18.49 -21.63 -20.85
N ARG A 374 18.62 -20.84 -21.94
CA ARG A 374 17.75 -20.97 -23.13
C ARG A 374 17.82 -22.35 -23.77
N PHE A 375 19.01 -22.94 -23.86
CA PHE A 375 19.18 -24.30 -24.36
C PHE A 375 18.48 -25.33 -23.45
N ALA A 376 18.64 -25.23 -22.13
CA ALA A 376 17.96 -26.10 -21.17
C ALA A 376 16.43 -25.99 -21.24
N VAL A 377 15.88 -24.78 -21.39
CA VAL A 377 14.44 -24.54 -21.60
C VAL A 377 13.93 -25.22 -22.88
N VAL A 378 14.67 -25.11 -23.99
CA VAL A 378 14.31 -25.77 -25.27
C VAL A 378 14.40 -27.29 -25.15
N VAL A 379 15.45 -27.82 -24.52
CA VAL A 379 15.59 -29.27 -24.25
C VAL A 379 14.43 -29.76 -23.37
N ARG A 380 14.10 -29.05 -22.28
CA ARG A 380 12.95 -29.37 -21.42
C ARG A 380 11.63 -29.37 -22.17
N PHE A 381 11.40 -28.42 -23.08
CA PHE A 381 10.21 -28.40 -23.93
C PHE A 381 10.12 -29.62 -24.86
N VAL A 382 11.23 -30.02 -25.50
CA VAL A 382 11.28 -31.24 -26.34
C VAL A 382 11.07 -32.50 -25.52
N VAL A 383 11.75 -32.62 -24.37
CA VAL A 383 11.58 -33.75 -23.43
C VAL A 383 10.14 -33.85 -22.93
N MET A 384 9.49 -32.72 -22.63
CA MET A 384 8.10 -32.67 -22.20
C MET A 384 7.13 -33.12 -23.30
N ILE A 385 7.37 -32.77 -24.57
CA ILE A 385 6.58 -33.29 -25.71
C ILE A 385 6.75 -34.80 -25.85
N LEU A 386 7.98 -35.32 -25.74
CA LEU A 386 8.25 -36.76 -25.80
C LEU A 386 7.60 -37.51 -24.62
N PHE A 387 7.65 -36.93 -23.42
CA PHE A 387 6.98 -37.43 -22.23
C PHE A 387 5.47 -37.49 -22.43
N PHE A 388 4.81 -36.41 -22.85
CA PHE A 388 3.36 -36.42 -23.10
C PHE A 388 2.97 -37.41 -24.22
N LYS A 389 3.76 -37.52 -25.29
CA LYS A 389 3.55 -38.55 -26.32
C LYS A 389 3.56 -39.95 -25.70
N PHE A 390 4.59 -40.27 -24.90
CA PHE A 390 4.68 -41.55 -24.18
C PHE A 390 3.47 -41.78 -23.24
N ARG A 391 3.09 -40.78 -22.44
CA ARG A 391 1.98 -40.86 -21.48
C ARG A 391 0.62 -41.10 -22.14
N ILE A 392 0.37 -40.45 -23.28
CA ILE A 392 -0.87 -40.57 -24.06
C ILE A 392 -0.92 -41.90 -24.81
N THR A 393 0.20 -42.41 -25.34
CA THR A 393 0.22 -43.71 -26.06
C THR A 393 0.22 -44.94 -25.14
N ASN A 394 0.43 -44.77 -23.84
CA ASN A 394 0.49 -45.87 -22.87
C ASN A 394 -0.53 -45.70 -21.72
N PRO A 395 -1.84 -45.82 -22.00
CA PRO A 395 -2.89 -45.72 -20.99
C PRO A 395 -2.86 -46.89 -20.00
N ASN A 396 -3.06 -46.61 -18.71
CA ASN A 396 -3.30 -47.69 -17.75
C ASN A 396 -4.77 -48.12 -17.75
N ASN A 397 -5.09 -49.14 -18.55
CA ASN A 397 -6.45 -49.67 -18.64
C ASN A 397 -6.97 -50.32 -17.32
N SER A 398 -6.11 -50.74 -16.39
CA SER A 398 -6.57 -51.25 -15.08
C SER A 398 -6.94 -50.15 -14.09
N ALA A 399 -6.44 -48.92 -14.31
CA ALA A 399 -6.59 -47.74 -13.45
C ALA A 399 -6.99 -46.50 -14.25
N PHE A 400 -7.88 -46.67 -15.24
CA PHE A 400 -8.09 -45.69 -16.31
C PHE A 400 -8.44 -44.28 -15.81
N LEU A 401 -9.29 -44.16 -14.79
CA LEU A 401 -9.67 -42.87 -14.19
C LEU A 401 -8.48 -42.19 -13.49
N LEU A 402 -7.62 -42.96 -12.80
CA LEU A 402 -6.43 -42.46 -12.10
C LEU A 402 -5.38 -41.98 -13.12
N TRP A 403 -5.16 -42.75 -14.20
CA TRP A 403 -4.31 -42.36 -15.32
C TRP A 403 -4.84 -41.10 -16.03
N LEU A 404 -6.14 -41.05 -16.33
CA LEU A 404 -6.76 -39.93 -17.05
C LEU A 404 -6.67 -38.64 -16.23
N ALA A 405 -6.98 -38.70 -14.94
CA ALA A 405 -6.87 -37.54 -14.04
C ALA A 405 -5.43 -37.01 -13.97
N SER A 406 -4.43 -37.89 -13.88
CA SER A 406 -3.03 -37.44 -13.83
C SER A 406 -2.56 -36.88 -15.17
N VAL A 407 -2.85 -37.51 -16.31
CA VAL A 407 -2.45 -37.02 -17.64
C VAL A 407 -3.09 -35.66 -17.96
N VAL A 408 -4.36 -35.44 -17.59
CA VAL A 408 -5.00 -34.13 -17.75
C VAL A 408 -4.32 -33.04 -16.90
N CYS A 409 -3.96 -33.35 -15.65
CA CYS A 409 -3.23 -32.41 -14.79
C CYS A 409 -1.81 -32.15 -15.31
N GLU A 410 -1.08 -33.20 -15.72
CA GLU A 410 0.26 -33.13 -16.30
C GLU A 410 0.30 -32.23 -17.56
N ILE A 411 -0.67 -32.39 -18.46
CA ILE A 411 -0.82 -31.55 -19.66
C ILE A 411 -1.11 -30.09 -19.27
N TRP A 412 -1.99 -29.84 -18.29
CA TRP A 412 -2.26 -28.47 -17.82
C TRP A 412 -1.02 -27.82 -17.22
N PHE A 413 -0.23 -28.53 -16.39
CA PHE A 413 1.03 -28.02 -15.87
C PHE A 413 2.05 -27.74 -16.99
N GLY A 414 2.07 -28.55 -18.05
CA GLY A 414 2.89 -28.29 -19.24
C GLY A 414 2.52 -26.98 -19.95
N ILE A 415 1.22 -26.69 -20.10
CA ILE A 415 0.73 -25.43 -20.68
C ILE A 415 1.05 -24.24 -19.75
N SER A 416 0.77 -24.37 -18.46
CA SER A 416 1.06 -23.35 -17.43
C SER A 416 2.55 -23.01 -17.38
N TRP A 417 3.43 -24.01 -17.43
CA TRP A 417 4.88 -23.83 -17.50
C TRP A 417 5.36 -23.09 -18.77
N ILE A 418 4.75 -23.34 -19.93
CA ILE A 418 5.05 -22.59 -21.16
C ILE A 418 4.67 -21.11 -21.00
N PHE A 419 3.53 -20.81 -20.36
CA PHE A 419 3.07 -19.44 -20.14
C PHE A 419 3.91 -18.67 -19.09
N ASP A 420 4.49 -19.35 -18.09
CA ASP A 420 5.49 -18.77 -17.17
C ASP A 420 6.87 -18.52 -17.83
N GLN A 421 7.38 -19.48 -18.62
CA GLN A 421 8.75 -19.41 -19.13
C GLN A 421 8.91 -18.53 -20.38
N MET A 422 7.91 -18.45 -21.26
CA MET A 422 8.00 -17.63 -22.49
C MET A 422 8.28 -16.13 -22.21
N PRO A 423 7.68 -15.48 -21.19
CA PRO A 423 8.08 -14.14 -20.74
C PRO A 423 9.55 -14.03 -20.31
N LYS A 424 10.09 -15.03 -19.60
CA LYS A 424 11.46 -15.07 -19.05
C LYS A 424 12.57 -15.17 -20.10
N TRP A 425 12.26 -15.31 -21.38
CA TRP A 425 13.23 -15.62 -22.46
C TRP A 425 14.39 -14.61 -22.64
N SER A 426 14.24 -13.35 -22.22
CA SER A 426 15.22 -12.28 -22.50
C SER A 426 15.36 -11.27 -21.35
N PRO A 427 15.80 -11.71 -20.16
CA PRO A 427 15.91 -10.84 -19.00
C PRO A 427 16.98 -9.77 -19.20
N ILE A 428 16.73 -8.59 -18.64
CA ILE A 428 17.71 -7.50 -18.59
C ILE A 428 17.69 -6.83 -17.23
N THR A 429 18.81 -6.19 -16.87
CA THR A 429 18.90 -5.22 -15.79
C THR A 429 19.16 -3.84 -16.38
N ARG A 430 19.16 -2.81 -15.53
CA ARG A 430 19.37 -1.41 -15.93
C ARG A 430 20.17 -0.67 -14.88
N GLU A 431 20.83 0.39 -15.34
CA GLU A 431 21.53 1.35 -14.49
C GLU A 431 21.11 2.77 -14.88
N THR A 432 21.07 3.64 -13.88
CA THR A 432 20.83 5.09 -13.97
C THR A 432 22.14 5.84 -13.75
N PHE A 433 22.23 7.07 -14.26
CA PHE A 433 23.41 7.92 -14.13
C PHE A 433 23.02 9.28 -13.52
N LEU A 434 22.82 9.32 -12.20
CA LEU A 434 22.33 10.51 -11.50
C LEU A 434 23.20 11.74 -11.76
N ASN A 435 24.52 11.60 -11.76
CA ASN A 435 25.46 12.70 -12.06
C ASN A 435 25.19 13.33 -13.46
N ARG A 436 24.72 12.55 -14.45
CA ARG A 436 24.34 13.07 -15.78
C ARG A 436 22.95 13.69 -15.82
N LEU A 437 22.08 13.35 -14.86
CA LEU A 437 20.81 14.03 -14.67
C LEU A 437 21.11 15.44 -14.14
N SER A 438 21.91 15.56 -13.08
CA SER A 438 22.28 16.84 -12.47
C SER A 438 23.07 17.73 -13.43
N LEU A 439 24.12 17.21 -14.10
CA LEU A 439 24.86 17.96 -15.13
C LEU A 439 23.99 18.48 -16.30
N ARG A 440 22.80 17.91 -16.53
CA ARG A 440 21.84 18.40 -17.54
C ARG A 440 20.83 19.39 -16.96
N TYR A 441 20.22 19.09 -15.82
CA TYR A 441 19.01 19.78 -15.33
C TYR A 441 19.25 20.64 -14.07
N GLU A 442 20.36 20.46 -13.36
CA GLU A 442 20.74 21.18 -12.14
C GLU A 442 22.05 21.95 -12.42
N GLN A 443 22.01 22.87 -13.38
CA GLN A 443 23.16 23.69 -13.76
C GLN A 443 23.36 24.85 -12.79
N GLU A 444 24.56 24.99 -12.23
CA GLU A 444 24.89 26.09 -11.32
C GLU A 444 24.61 27.47 -11.94
N GLY A 445 23.99 28.36 -11.16
CA GLY A 445 23.59 29.69 -11.62
C GLY A 445 22.35 29.72 -12.53
N ARG A 446 21.63 28.60 -12.70
CA ARG A 446 20.34 28.53 -13.44
C ARG A 446 19.22 27.94 -12.56
N PRO A 447 17.95 28.27 -12.83
CA PRO A 447 16.81 27.56 -12.24
C PRO A 447 16.86 26.07 -12.59
N CYS A 448 16.39 25.23 -11.67
CA CYS A 448 16.38 23.78 -11.87
C CYS A 448 15.35 23.36 -12.94
N GLU A 449 15.84 22.74 -14.02
CA GLU A 449 15.04 22.21 -15.13
C GLU A 449 14.50 20.79 -14.87
N LEU A 450 14.62 20.26 -13.64
CA LEU A 450 14.01 18.97 -13.29
C LEU A 450 12.48 19.06 -13.36
N PRO A 451 11.80 18.04 -13.91
CA PRO A 451 10.34 18.03 -13.99
C PRO A 451 9.72 17.85 -12.61
N GLN A 452 8.53 18.42 -12.39
CA GLN A 452 7.76 18.20 -11.17
C GLN A 452 7.30 16.74 -11.06
N VAL A 453 7.11 16.26 -9.82
CA VAL A 453 6.60 14.94 -9.49
C VAL A 453 5.58 15.05 -8.35
N ASP A 454 4.32 14.71 -8.62
CA ASP A 454 3.33 14.50 -7.57
C ASP A 454 3.53 13.12 -6.94
N VAL A 455 3.35 12.99 -5.63
CA VAL A 455 3.45 11.74 -4.88
C VAL A 455 2.13 11.48 -4.18
N PHE A 456 1.42 10.44 -4.61
CA PHE A 456 0.12 10.05 -4.08
C PHE A 456 0.30 8.94 -3.03
N VAL A 457 -0.29 9.16 -1.86
CA VAL A 457 -0.45 8.18 -0.78
C VAL A 457 -1.95 8.03 -0.52
N SER A 458 -2.44 6.80 -0.36
CA SER A 458 -3.84 6.53 -0.04
C SER A 458 -3.97 5.74 1.26
N THR A 459 -4.83 6.21 2.17
CA THR A 459 -5.29 5.49 3.37
C THR A 459 -6.81 5.35 3.34
N ALA A 460 -7.35 4.27 3.90
CA ALA A 460 -8.78 3.96 3.91
C ALA A 460 -9.41 3.90 5.31
N ASP A 461 -8.62 3.58 6.34
CA ASP A 461 -9.11 3.49 7.72
C ASP A 461 -7.95 3.58 8.73
N PRO A 462 -7.83 4.64 9.55
CA PRO A 462 -6.73 4.78 10.49
C PRO A 462 -6.73 3.73 11.61
N LEU A 463 -7.85 3.02 11.85
CA LEU A 463 -7.90 1.89 12.79
C LEU A 463 -7.31 0.59 12.20
N LYS A 464 -7.13 0.51 10.88
CA LYS A 464 -6.54 -0.65 10.17
C LYS A 464 -5.15 -0.36 9.60
N GLU A 465 -4.88 0.92 9.34
CA GLU A 465 -3.69 1.47 8.71
C GLU A 465 -3.15 2.59 9.61
N PRO A 466 -2.40 2.27 10.69
CA PRO A 466 -2.17 3.19 11.80
C PRO A 466 -1.57 4.55 11.38
N PRO A 467 -2.02 5.69 11.94
CA PRO A 467 -1.57 7.02 11.49
C PRO A 467 -0.05 7.22 11.54
N LEU A 468 0.63 6.63 12.53
CA LEU A 468 2.10 6.71 12.66
C LEU A 468 2.84 6.04 11.48
N VAL A 469 2.27 4.99 10.88
CA VAL A 469 2.86 4.35 9.68
C VAL A 469 2.70 5.26 8.47
N THR A 470 1.49 5.80 8.26
CA THR A 470 1.19 6.77 7.19
C THR A 470 2.06 8.03 7.32
N ALA A 471 2.23 8.55 8.54
CA ALA A 471 3.11 9.68 8.84
C ALA A 471 4.57 9.39 8.49
N ASN A 472 5.08 8.18 8.81
CA ASN A 472 6.44 7.76 8.45
C ASN A 472 6.65 7.68 6.92
N VAL A 473 5.64 7.26 6.15
CA VAL A 473 5.67 7.32 4.68
C VAL A 473 5.76 8.78 4.21
N ILE A 474 4.87 9.66 4.70
CA ILE A 474 4.83 11.08 4.30
C ILE A 474 6.13 11.81 4.64
N LEU A 475 6.67 11.62 5.86
CA LEU A 475 7.96 12.18 6.28
C LEU A 475 9.11 11.70 5.38
N SER A 476 9.07 10.43 4.92
CA SER A 476 10.06 9.91 3.99
C SER A 476 9.98 10.52 2.59
N VAL A 477 8.78 10.93 2.15
CA VAL A 477 8.54 11.62 0.88
C VAL A 477 8.99 13.08 0.94
N LEU A 478 8.58 13.83 1.97
CA LEU A 478 8.98 15.24 2.16
C LEU A 478 10.50 15.38 2.34
N ALA A 479 11.14 14.39 2.95
CA ALA A 479 12.58 14.32 3.11
C ALA A 479 13.33 13.66 1.94
N ALA A 480 12.71 13.40 0.78
CA ALA A 480 13.41 12.85 -0.39
C ALA A 480 14.50 13.81 -0.93
N ASP A 481 15.44 13.28 -1.72
CA ASP A 481 16.42 14.08 -2.46
C ASP A 481 15.84 14.50 -3.83
N TYR A 482 15.15 15.65 -3.82
CA TYR A 482 14.62 16.34 -4.99
C TYR A 482 14.37 17.82 -4.63
N PRO A 483 14.35 18.76 -5.59
CA PRO A 483 14.00 20.16 -5.31
C PRO A 483 12.59 20.31 -4.74
N VAL A 484 12.43 21.20 -3.75
CA VAL A 484 11.20 21.39 -2.97
C VAL A 484 10.03 21.93 -3.80
N ASP A 485 10.32 22.79 -4.76
CA ASP A 485 9.39 23.33 -5.76
C ASP A 485 9.01 22.32 -6.86
N LYS A 486 9.60 21.11 -6.80
CA LYS A 486 9.43 20.03 -7.79
C LYS A 486 8.86 18.73 -7.20
N VAL A 487 8.54 18.66 -5.91
CA VAL A 487 7.81 17.53 -5.30
C VAL A 487 6.59 18.03 -4.51
N ALA A 488 5.48 17.32 -4.67
CA ALA A 488 4.25 17.54 -3.92
C ALA A 488 3.71 16.22 -3.36
N CYS A 489 3.35 16.17 -2.08
CA CYS A 489 2.81 15.00 -1.42
C CYS A 489 1.29 15.15 -1.20
N TYR A 490 0.50 14.24 -1.77
CA TYR A 490 -0.95 14.18 -1.62
C TYR A 490 -1.32 12.95 -0.78
N LEU A 491 -2.00 13.16 0.35
CA LEU A 491 -2.67 12.10 1.10
C LEU A 491 -4.16 12.09 0.75
N SER A 492 -4.64 11.02 0.12
CA SER A 492 -6.07 10.73 0.08
C SER A 492 -6.49 9.96 1.32
N ASP A 493 -7.44 10.51 2.07
CA ASP A 493 -8.10 9.86 3.19
C ASP A 493 -9.48 9.37 2.74
N ASP A 494 -9.56 8.10 2.34
CA ASP A 494 -10.83 7.46 1.97
C ASP A 494 -11.70 7.15 3.21
N GLY A 495 -11.19 7.42 4.42
CA GLY A 495 -11.90 7.26 5.69
C GLY A 495 -12.58 8.54 6.20
N ALA A 496 -12.24 9.73 5.66
CA ALA A 496 -12.69 11.05 6.09
C ALA A 496 -12.58 11.30 7.61
N SER A 497 -11.48 10.86 8.22
CA SER A 497 -11.34 10.77 9.68
C SER A 497 -10.59 11.94 10.28
N MET A 498 -11.18 12.55 11.32
CA MET A 498 -10.55 13.55 12.18
C MET A 498 -9.16 13.09 12.68
N LEU A 499 -9.01 11.79 13.00
CA LEU A 499 -7.73 11.20 13.41
C LEU A 499 -6.67 11.27 12.30
N THR A 500 -7.03 11.00 11.04
CA THR A 500 -6.10 11.11 9.91
C THR A 500 -5.67 12.57 9.70
N PHE A 501 -6.61 13.50 9.85
CA PHE A 501 -6.38 14.94 9.68
C PHE A 501 -5.47 15.52 10.78
N GLU A 502 -5.80 15.30 12.06
CA GLU A 502 -4.99 15.77 13.20
C GLU A 502 -3.59 15.13 13.19
N ALA A 503 -3.48 13.84 12.84
CA ALA A 503 -2.19 13.16 12.71
C ALA A 503 -1.35 13.72 11.56
N LEU A 504 -1.97 14.17 10.46
CA LEU A 504 -1.27 14.80 9.35
C LEU A 504 -0.77 16.21 9.71
N MET A 505 -1.53 16.97 10.50
CA MET A 505 -1.11 18.26 11.06
C MET A 505 0.13 18.11 11.95
N GLU A 506 0.12 17.17 12.90
CA GLU A 506 1.31 16.81 13.70
C GLU A 506 2.50 16.38 12.83
N THR A 507 2.23 15.65 11.74
CA THR A 507 3.25 15.22 10.78
C THR A 507 3.85 16.39 10.01
N ALA A 508 3.06 17.39 9.62
CA ALA A 508 3.52 18.63 9.00
C ALA A 508 4.44 19.39 9.96
N ASN A 509 4.02 19.55 11.22
CA ASN A 509 4.78 20.23 12.27
C ASN A 509 6.14 19.55 12.51
N PHE A 510 6.16 18.23 12.67
CA PHE A 510 7.40 17.46 12.84
C PHE A 510 8.30 17.49 11.58
N SER A 511 7.72 17.64 10.38
CA SER A 511 8.51 17.74 9.14
C SER A 511 9.45 18.96 9.11
N ARG A 512 9.06 20.08 9.75
CA ARG A 512 9.87 21.31 9.92
C ARG A 512 11.21 21.04 10.62
N LEU A 513 11.27 20.01 11.46
CA LEU A 513 12.46 19.53 12.16
C LEU A 513 13.17 18.39 11.39
N TRP A 514 12.41 17.43 10.87
CA TRP A 514 12.94 16.20 10.28
C TRP A 514 13.59 16.39 8.90
N VAL A 515 12.99 17.21 8.03
CA VAL A 515 13.45 17.44 6.65
C VAL A 515 14.85 18.08 6.59
N PRO A 516 15.14 19.20 7.28
CA PRO A 516 16.50 19.77 7.30
C PRO A 516 17.53 18.81 7.89
N PHE A 517 17.21 18.10 8.97
CA PHE A 517 18.11 17.11 9.56
C PHE A 517 18.46 15.97 8.57
N CYS A 518 17.46 15.48 7.83
CA CYS A 518 17.66 14.47 6.79
C CYS A 518 18.57 14.94 5.65
N ARG A 519 18.41 16.19 5.20
CA ARG A 519 19.21 16.80 4.13
C ARG A 519 20.63 17.09 4.60
N LYS A 520 20.80 17.82 5.70
CA LYS A 520 22.09 18.24 6.30
C LYS A 520 23.05 17.08 6.57
N HIS A 521 22.52 15.92 6.98
CA HIS A 521 23.33 14.76 7.37
C HIS A 521 23.21 13.55 6.44
N ALA A 522 22.53 13.69 5.29
CA ALA A 522 22.26 12.61 4.33
C ALA A 522 21.78 11.32 5.04
N ILE A 523 20.67 11.41 5.77
CA ILE A 523 20.11 10.31 6.55
C ILE A 523 19.43 9.29 5.63
N GLU A 524 19.60 8.00 5.86
CA GLU A 524 18.79 6.97 5.19
C GLU A 524 18.56 5.74 6.11
N PRO A 525 17.34 5.16 6.18
CA PRO A 525 16.13 5.53 5.43
C PRO A 525 15.58 6.91 5.83
N ARG A 526 14.68 7.48 5.01
CA ARG A 526 14.05 8.79 5.29
C ARG A 526 12.81 8.68 6.19
N ALA A 527 12.34 7.47 6.50
CA ALA A 527 11.31 7.22 7.51
C ALA A 527 11.96 7.17 8.93
N PRO A 528 11.56 8.03 9.88
CA PRO A 528 12.22 8.13 11.17
C PRO A 528 12.10 6.87 12.05
N GLU A 529 10.97 6.16 12.06
CA GLU A 529 10.81 4.90 12.81
C GLU A 529 11.87 3.89 12.40
N MET A 530 11.99 3.65 11.09
CA MET A 530 12.89 2.66 10.51
C MET A 530 14.37 3.07 10.65
N TYR A 531 14.65 4.38 10.73
CA TYR A 531 15.99 4.90 11.01
C TYR A 531 16.38 4.80 12.50
N PHE A 532 15.45 5.05 13.43
CA PHE A 532 15.74 5.02 14.87
C PHE A 532 15.63 3.62 15.49
N ALA A 533 14.83 2.72 14.91
CA ALA A 533 14.79 1.29 15.26
C ALA A 533 15.95 0.48 14.66
N GLY A 534 16.58 0.98 13.59
CA GLY A 534 17.68 0.28 12.90
C GLY A 534 18.92 0.08 13.78
N GLY A 535 19.19 -1.17 14.16
CA GLY A 535 20.37 -1.59 14.94
C GLY A 535 21.71 -1.56 14.19
N VAL A 536 21.87 -0.66 13.22
CA VAL A 536 23.09 -0.45 12.43
C VAL A 536 23.93 0.66 13.10
N ASP A 537 25.25 0.62 12.95
CA ASP A 537 26.09 1.75 13.38
C ASP A 537 25.73 3.03 12.59
N TYR A 538 25.10 3.95 13.30
CA TYR A 538 24.62 5.22 12.77
C TYR A 538 25.72 6.27 12.62
N LEU A 539 26.95 6.02 13.12
CA LEU A 539 28.11 6.89 12.91
C LEU A 539 28.82 6.61 11.58
N LEU A 540 28.55 5.45 10.95
CA LEU A 540 29.23 5.02 9.73
C LEU A 540 29.05 6.04 8.60
N GLY A 541 30.19 6.55 8.09
CA GLY A 541 30.22 7.53 7.00
C GLY A 541 29.77 8.95 7.37
N LYS A 542 29.62 9.28 8.66
CA LYS A 542 29.19 10.62 9.11
C LYS A 542 30.39 11.48 9.49
N VAL A 543 30.55 12.62 8.81
CA VAL A 543 31.70 13.54 8.96
C VAL A 543 31.38 14.82 9.74
N ASN A 544 30.11 15.17 9.91
CA ASN A 544 29.68 16.39 10.59
C ASN A 544 29.83 16.24 12.12
N ALA A 545 30.64 17.09 12.76
CA ALA A 545 30.92 17.00 14.20
C ALA A 545 29.64 17.07 15.07
N ASP A 546 28.70 17.96 14.73
CA ASP A 546 27.45 18.13 15.47
C ASP A 546 26.45 16.97 15.31
N PHE A 547 26.68 16.03 14.38
CA PHE A 547 25.74 14.95 14.07
C PHE A 547 25.33 14.15 15.32
N VAL A 548 26.26 13.85 16.24
CA VAL A 548 25.96 13.09 17.46
C VAL A 548 25.03 13.87 18.39
N LYS A 549 25.19 15.19 18.49
CA LYS A 549 24.37 16.10 19.29
C LYS A 549 22.99 16.26 18.64
N GLU A 550 22.94 16.52 17.35
CA GLU A 550 21.69 16.73 16.59
C GLU A 550 20.87 15.44 16.48
N ARG A 551 21.48 14.26 16.27
CA ARG A 551 20.77 12.97 16.31
C ARG A 551 20.16 12.68 17.68
N ARG A 552 20.86 13.00 18.77
CA ARG A 552 20.35 12.86 20.16
C ARG A 552 19.28 13.88 20.53
N ARG A 553 19.23 15.04 19.85
CA ARG A 553 18.07 15.93 19.89
C ARG A 553 16.92 15.29 19.10
N MET A 554 17.12 15.08 17.79
CA MET A 554 16.09 14.59 16.87
C MET A 554 15.41 13.28 17.30
N LYS A 555 16.13 12.35 17.95
CA LYS A 555 15.49 11.16 18.52
C LYS A 555 14.44 11.52 19.59
N ARG A 556 14.73 12.46 20.49
CA ARG A 556 13.77 12.88 21.54
C ARG A 556 12.57 13.60 20.94
N GLU A 557 12.81 14.53 20.01
CA GLU A 557 11.75 15.21 19.25
C GLU A 557 10.82 14.18 18.56
N TYR A 558 11.39 13.09 18.03
CA TYR A 558 10.64 12.00 17.41
C TYR A 558 9.92 11.08 18.41
N ASP A 559 10.56 10.71 19.52
CA ASP A 559 9.93 9.93 20.59
C ASP A 559 8.76 10.73 21.22
N GLU A 560 8.88 12.05 21.35
CA GLU A 560 7.81 12.97 21.78
C GLU A 560 6.68 13.10 20.74
N PHE A 561 7.02 13.21 19.44
CA PHE A 561 6.04 13.14 18.35
C PHE A 561 5.24 11.82 18.38
N LYS A 562 5.90 10.68 18.64
CA LYS A 562 5.20 9.38 18.81
C LYS A 562 4.23 9.40 19.99
N VAL A 563 4.57 10.06 21.10
CA VAL A 563 3.66 10.21 22.25
C VAL A 563 2.43 11.04 21.87
N ARG A 564 2.60 12.17 21.16
CA ARG A 564 1.46 12.98 20.67
C ARG A 564 0.58 12.21 19.70
N MET A 565 1.18 11.52 18.71
CA MET A 565 0.47 10.66 17.77
C MET A 565 -0.33 9.55 18.46
N ASN A 566 0.24 8.91 19.49
CA ASN A 566 -0.47 7.91 20.29
C ASN A 566 -1.62 8.53 21.10
N ALA A 567 -1.46 9.73 21.65
CA ALA A 567 -2.53 10.45 22.33
C ALA A 567 -3.71 10.77 21.39
N LEU A 568 -3.45 11.14 20.13
CA LEU A 568 -4.49 11.30 19.11
C LEU A 568 -5.22 9.98 18.83
N VAL A 569 -4.49 8.87 18.70
CA VAL A 569 -5.09 7.53 18.49
C VAL A 569 -5.98 7.11 19.68
N VAL A 570 -5.58 7.40 20.92
CA VAL A 570 -6.40 7.13 22.11
C VAL A 570 -7.64 8.04 22.13
N LYS A 571 -7.46 9.36 21.96
CA LYS A 571 -8.56 10.34 21.83
C LYS A 571 -9.61 9.88 20.82
N ALA A 572 -9.18 9.36 19.67
CA ALA A 572 -10.05 8.92 18.60
C ALA A 572 -10.86 7.64 18.89
N GLN A 573 -10.51 6.86 19.92
CA GLN A 573 -11.31 5.71 20.35
C GLN A 573 -12.56 6.15 21.14
N ASP A 574 -12.44 7.20 21.95
CA ASP A 574 -13.54 7.81 22.70
C ASP A 574 -14.32 8.84 21.85
N SER A 575 -14.85 8.39 20.70
CA SER A 575 -15.57 9.25 19.75
C SER A 575 -16.78 9.97 20.39
N PRO A 576 -16.89 11.31 20.31
CA PRO A 576 -18.00 12.05 20.91
C PRO A 576 -19.36 11.65 20.32
N ARG A 577 -20.39 11.59 21.17
CA ARG A 577 -21.77 11.22 20.76
C ARG A 577 -22.42 12.20 19.77
N GLU A 578 -21.97 13.45 19.79
CA GLU A 578 -22.47 14.54 18.94
C GLU A 578 -21.66 14.69 17.64
N GLY A 579 -20.67 13.81 17.44
CA GLY A 579 -19.68 13.88 16.35
C GLY A 579 -18.44 14.67 16.73
N TRP A 580 -17.42 14.61 15.88
CA TRP A 580 -16.22 15.44 16.00
C TRP A 580 -16.52 16.89 15.68
N THR A 581 -15.86 17.80 16.39
CA THR A 581 -15.83 19.24 16.12
C THR A 581 -14.42 19.71 15.79
N MET A 582 -14.35 20.72 14.93
CA MET A 582 -13.13 21.47 14.63
C MET A 582 -12.84 22.49 15.74
N PRO A 583 -11.59 22.96 15.92
CA PRO A 583 -11.25 23.95 16.94
C PRO A 583 -11.89 25.33 16.77
N ASP A 584 -12.44 25.64 15.58
CA ASP A 584 -13.28 26.84 15.33
C ASP A 584 -14.73 26.68 15.85
N GLY A 585 -15.07 25.52 16.42
CA GLY A 585 -16.40 25.17 16.91
C GLY A 585 -17.35 24.59 15.86
N THR A 586 -16.94 24.45 14.59
CA THR A 586 -17.77 23.82 13.55
C THR A 586 -17.77 22.29 13.67
N ALA A 587 -18.78 21.64 13.11
CA ALA A 587 -18.85 20.18 13.07
C ALA A 587 -17.97 19.61 11.95
N TRP A 588 -17.19 18.57 12.24
CA TRP A 588 -16.32 17.91 11.28
C TRP A 588 -17.13 17.40 10.06
N PRO A 589 -16.83 17.84 8.81
CA PRO A 589 -17.65 17.50 7.66
C PRO A 589 -17.65 16.01 7.30
N GLY A 590 -16.60 15.27 7.72
CA GLY A 590 -16.45 13.83 7.56
C GLY A 590 -17.10 12.95 8.65
N ASN A 591 -17.96 13.51 9.51
CA ASN A 591 -18.56 12.78 10.64
C ASN A 591 -19.38 11.53 10.24
N ASP A 592 -19.96 11.51 9.03
CA ASP A 592 -20.50 10.29 8.42
C ASP A 592 -19.53 9.81 7.33
N ARG A 593 -18.98 8.60 7.50
CA ARG A 593 -18.00 8.01 6.56
C ARG A 593 -18.61 7.57 5.21
N THR A 594 -19.94 7.65 5.07
CA THR A 594 -20.73 7.25 3.89
C THR A 594 -21.49 8.41 3.24
N ASP A 595 -21.78 9.49 3.97
CA ASP A 595 -22.36 10.74 3.47
C ASP A 595 -21.53 11.95 3.92
N HIS A 596 -20.45 12.28 3.22
CA HIS A 596 -19.65 13.49 3.48
C HIS A 596 -19.29 14.22 2.20
N VAL A 597 -19.15 15.54 2.35
CA VAL A 597 -18.72 16.46 1.32
C VAL A 597 -17.23 16.26 1.00
N GLY A 598 -16.80 16.67 -0.19
CA GLY A 598 -15.38 16.77 -0.50
C GLY A 598 -14.70 17.80 0.40
N MET A 599 -13.47 17.53 0.81
CA MET A 599 -12.63 18.37 1.67
C MET A 599 -11.20 18.42 1.10
N ILE A 600 -10.59 19.60 1.09
CA ILE A 600 -9.16 19.78 0.80
C ILE A 600 -8.51 20.73 1.81
N GLN A 601 -7.26 20.43 2.15
CA GLN A 601 -6.38 21.27 2.97
C GLN A 601 -4.97 21.25 2.37
N VAL A 602 -4.35 22.41 2.20
CA VAL A 602 -2.89 22.51 1.97
C VAL A 602 -2.23 22.80 3.32
N PHE A 603 -1.39 21.89 3.80
CA PHE A 603 -0.68 21.98 5.08
C PHE A 603 0.71 22.62 4.95
N LEU A 604 1.35 22.44 3.80
CA LEU A 604 2.67 23.00 3.49
C LEU A 604 2.69 23.38 2.00
N GLN A 605 3.33 24.49 1.66
CA GLN A 605 3.69 24.83 0.27
C GLN A 605 5.01 25.63 0.18
N PRO A 606 5.82 25.48 -0.89
CA PRO A 606 7.14 26.10 -0.99
C PRO A 606 7.13 27.64 -0.86
N ASN A 607 6.12 28.31 -1.41
CA ASN A 607 5.91 29.77 -1.31
C ASN A 607 5.01 30.20 -0.13
N GLY A 608 4.56 29.26 0.73
CA GLY A 608 3.72 29.56 1.90
C GLY A 608 4.44 30.27 3.05
N GLU A 609 3.73 30.52 4.14
CA GLU A 609 4.30 31.12 5.35
C GLU A 609 5.07 30.07 6.18
N THR A 610 4.66 28.80 6.11
CA THR A 610 5.23 27.71 6.89
C THR A 610 6.58 27.26 6.32
N LYS A 611 7.67 27.67 6.99
CA LYS A 611 9.04 27.26 6.68
C LYS A 611 9.58 26.23 7.66
N ASP A 612 10.69 25.59 7.29
CA ASP A 612 11.46 24.76 8.22
C ASP A 612 12.15 25.61 9.31
N VAL A 613 12.80 24.96 10.28
CA VAL A 613 13.44 25.67 11.41
C VAL A 613 14.68 26.52 11.06
N ASN A 614 15.10 26.56 9.80
CA ASN A 614 16.14 27.46 9.27
C ASN A 614 15.54 28.63 8.46
N GLY A 615 14.22 28.60 8.19
CA GLY A 615 13.55 29.49 7.25
C GLY A 615 13.51 28.96 5.80
N ASP A 616 13.96 27.72 5.56
CA ASP A 616 13.97 27.15 4.21
C ASP A 616 12.58 26.61 3.80
N PRO A 617 12.22 26.68 2.51
CA PRO A 617 10.96 26.16 1.99
C PRO A 617 10.84 24.64 2.06
N LEU A 618 9.63 24.15 2.38
CA LEU A 618 9.27 22.73 2.40
C LEU A 618 8.50 22.34 1.12
N PRO A 619 8.48 21.04 0.73
CA PRO A 619 7.66 20.57 -0.39
C PRO A 619 6.16 20.69 -0.08
N TYR A 620 5.30 20.68 -1.11
CA TYR A 620 3.85 20.70 -0.91
C TYR A 620 3.38 19.49 -0.08
N LEU A 621 2.43 19.72 0.83
CA LEU A 621 1.68 18.67 1.52
C LEU A 621 0.18 19.00 1.48
N VAL A 622 -0.60 18.09 0.89
CA VAL A 622 -2.04 18.29 0.63
C VAL A 622 -2.85 17.09 1.13
N TYR A 623 -3.89 17.36 1.91
CA TYR A 623 -4.91 16.39 2.31
C TYR A 623 -6.12 16.47 1.38
N VAL A 624 -6.61 15.32 0.91
CA VAL A 624 -7.80 15.23 0.06
C VAL A 624 -8.75 14.16 0.61
N SER A 625 -9.92 14.57 1.05
CA SER A 625 -11.07 13.68 1.19
C SER A 625 -12.02 13.97 0.04
N ARG A 626 -12.33 12.97 -0.78
CA ARG A 626 -13.33 13.12 -1.86
C ARG A 626 -14.75 13.05 -1.30
N GLU A 627 -15.72 13.57 -2.04
CA GLU A 627 -17.12 13.46 -1.65
C GLU A 627 -17.57 11.99 -1.70
N LYS A 628 -18.34 11.56 -0.69
CA LYS A 628 -19.02 10.27 -0.66
C LYS A 628 -20.48 10.45 -0.31
N ARG A 629 -21.33 9.71 -1.00
CA ARG A 629 -22.78 9.69 -0.79
C ARG A 629 -23.30 8.26 -0.72
N PRO A 630 -24.40 8.00 0.00
CA PRO A 630 -25.11 6.73 -0.03
C PRO A 630 -25.54 6.39 -1.47
N ASN A 631 -25.50 5.11 -1.81
CA ASN A 631 -25.87 4.55 -3.13
C ASN A 631 -25.00 4.96 -4.34
N TYR A 632 -23.90 5.70 -4.15
CA TYR A 632 -22.86 5.86 -5.18
C TYR A 632 -21.74 4.82 -4.97
N ASP A 633 -21.21 4.23 -6.05
CA ASP A 633 -20.00 3.39 -5.97
C ASP A 633 -18.74 4.25 -6.08
N HIS A 634 -17.96 4.25 -5.00
CA HIS A 634 -16.75 5.04 -4.88
C HIS A 634 -15.50 4.32 -5.43
N ASN A 635 -15.62 3.14 -6.06
CA ASN A 635 -14.55 2.48 -6.80
C ASN A 635 -13.23 2.24 -6.00
N LYS A 636 -13.32 2.24 -4.67
CA LYS A 636 -12.21 1.98 -3.71
C LYS A 636 -10.96 2.82 -4.06
N LYS A 637 -9.75 2.23 -4.00
CA LYS A 637 -8.47 2.91 -4.27
C LYS A 637 -8.40 3.52 -5.68
N ALA A 638 -9.01 2.88 -6.69
CA ALA A 638 -9.00 3.40 -8.06
C ALA A 638 -9.70 4.78 -8.16
N GLY A 639 -10.85 4.94 -7.50
CA GLY A 639 -11.56 6.22 -7.43
C GLY A 639 -10.80 7.28 -6.61
N ALA A 640 -10.14 6.88 -5.52
CA ALA A 640 -9.29 7.79 -4.73
C ALA A 640 -8.08 8.31 -5.54
N MET A 641 -7.39 7.44 -6.27
CA MET A 641 -6.28 7.81 -7.16
C MET A 641 -6.74 8.70 -8.32
N ASN A 642 -7.93 8.46 -8.90
CA ASN A 642 -8.49 9.31 -9.95
C ASN A 642 -8.92 10.70 -9.42
N ALA A 643 -9.50 10.78 -8.22
CA ALA A 643 -9.80 12.06 -7.57
C ALA A 643 -8.53 12.89 -7.29
N MET A 644 -7.49 12.28 -6.70
CA MET A 644 -6.18 12.93 -6.54
C MET A 644 -5.56 13.35 -7.88
N MET A 645 -5.72 12.54 -8.94
CA MET A 645 -5.21 12.87 -10.28
C MET A 645 -5.83 14.15 -10.84
N ARG A 646 -7.12 14.42 -10.56
CA ARG A 646 -7.79 15.66 -10.95
C ARG A 646 -7.44 16.83 -10.04
N ALA A 647 -7.45 16.64 -8.73
CA ALA A 647 -7.10 17.69 -7.76
C ALA A 647 -5.68 18.25 -7.97
N SER A 648 -4.68 17.36 -8.05
CA SER A 648 -3.29 17.76 -8.35
C SER A 648 -3.12 18.38 -9.73
N ALA A 649 -3.97 18.06 -10.73
CA ALA A 649 -3.88 18.67 -12.05
C ALA A 649 -4.22 20.16 -12.06
N LEU A 650 -5.00 20.65 -11.08
CA LEU A 650 -5.30 22.08 -10.91
C LEU A 650 -4.21 22.77 -10.06
N LEU A 651 -3.74 22.10 -9.00
CA LEU A 651 -2.83 22.68 -8.01
C LEU A 651 -1.37 22.75 -8.51
N THR A 652 -0.82 21.65 -9.01
CA THR A 652 0.61 21.51 -9.38
C THR A 652 0.83 21.09 -10.83
N ASN A 653 -0.10 20.30 -11.37
CA ASN A 653 -0.05 19.67 -12.69
C ASN A 653 1.29 18.99 -13.04
N ALA A 654 1.86 18.22 -12.11
CA ALA A 654 3.16 17.59 -12.36
C ALA A 654 3.07 16.57 -13.52
N PRO A 655 4.00 16.58 -14.50
CA PRO A 655 3.96 15.66 -15.63
C PRO A 655 4.16 14.18 -15.24
N PHE A 656 4.63 13.92 -14.00
CA PHE A 656 4.84 12.59 -13.44
C PHE A 656 4.16 12.42 -12.08
N ILE A 657 3.66 11.21 -11.81
CA ILE A 657 2.95 10.86 -10.57
C ILE A 657 3.57 9.58 -10.00
N LEU A 658 4.18 9.65 -8.82
CA LEU A 658 4.57 8.49 -8.01
C LEU A 658 3.38 8.06 -7.16
N ASN A 659 2.97 6.79 -7.24
CA ASN A 659 1.98 6.23 -6.31
C ASN A 659 2.63 5.29 -5.28
N LEU A 660 2.24 5.45 -4.02
CA LEU A 660 2.63 4.65 -2.85
C LEU A 660 1.41 4.22 -2.04
N ASP A 661 1.48 3.03 -1.44
CA ASP A 661 0.58 2.64 -0.35
C ASP A 661 1.04 3.29 0.98
N CYS A 662 0.10 3.49 1.91
CA CYS A 662 0.34 4.07 3.24
C CYS A 662 1.31 3.29 4.15
N ASP A 663 1.76 2.10 3.72
CA ASP A 663 2.76 1.25 4.36
C ASP A 663 4.10 1.17 3.59
N HIS A 664 4.27 1.89 2.48
CA HIS A 664 5.47 1.85 1.63
C HIS A 664 6.25 3.18 1.63
N TYR A 665 7.36 3.24 2.36
CA TYR A 665 8.19 4.42 2.57
C TYR A 665 9.39 4.52 1.61
N VAL A 666 9.95 5.73 1.46
CA VAL A 666 11.16 6.02 0.70
C VAL A 666 12.40 5.55 1.48
N ASN A 667 13.00 4.44 1.06
CA ASN A 667 14.21 3.90 1.68
C ASN A 667 15.49 4.44 1.02
N ASN A 668 15.50 4.63 -0.30
CA ASN A 668 16.58 5.29 -1.04
C ASN A 668 16.11 6.70 -1.42
N SER A 669 16.79 7.72 -0.90
CA SER A 669 16.41 9.12 -1.08
C SER A 669 16.51 9.60 -2.54
N CYS A 670 17.30 8.95 -3.39
CA CYS A 670 17.42 9.21 -4.82
C CYS A 670 16.36 8.53 -5.71
N ALA A 671 15.40 7.77 -5.16
CA ALA A 671 14.45 6.97 -5.94
C ALA A 671 13.67 7.78 -7.00
N ILE A 672 13.32 9.03 -6.71
CA ILE A 672 12.65 9.93 -7.67
C ILE A 672 13.61 10.30 -8.82
N ARG A 673 14.84 10.73 -8.52
CA ARG A 673 15.89 11.03 -9.50
C ARG A 673 16.16 9.85 -10.44
N GLU A 674 16.17 8.62 -9.92
CA GLU A 674 16.33 7.40 -10.72
C GLU A 674 15.17 7.17 -11.71
N ALA A 675 13.92 7.38 -11.29
CA ALA A 675 12.78 7.26 -12.19
C ALA A 675 12.85 8.30 -13.33
N ILE A 676 13.21 9.54 -13.00
CA ILE A 676 13.37 10.63 -13.96
C ILE A 676 14.51 10.37 -14.96
N CYS A 677 15.58 9.65 -14.57
CA CYS A 677 16.61 9.16 -15.51
C CYS A 677 16.06 8.27 -16.65
N PHE A 678 14.88 7.66 -16.48
CA PHE A 678 14.21 6.94 -17.57
C PHE A 678 13.13 7.78 -18.25
N LEU A 679 12.38 8.59 -17.51
CA LEU A 679 11.20 9.32 -17.99
C LEU A 679 11.58 10.59 -18.78
N ALA A 680 12.68 11.25 -18.43
CA ALA A 680 13.20 12.45 -19.09
C ALA A 680 14.29 12.18 -20.15
N ASP A 681 14.74 10.93 -20.32
CA ASP A 681 15.77 10.57 -21.29
C ASP A 681 15.38 11.01 -22.73
N PRO A 682 16.16 11.90 -23.39
CA PRO A 682 15.77 12.48 -24.68
C PRO A 682 15.58 11.46 -25.81
N LEU A 683 16.24 10.30 -25.73
CA LEU A 683 16.27 9.30 -26.80
C LEU A 683 15.14 8.27 -26.66
N LYS A 684 14.67 8.02 -25.43
CA LYS A 684 13.80 6.87 -25.10
C LYS A 684 12.67 7.18 -24.11
N GLY A 685 12.79 8.22 -23.29
CA GLY A 685 11.88 8.50 -22.18
C GLY A 685 10.46 8.91 -22.59
N GLY A 686 10.31 9.59 -23.72
CA GLY A 686 9.01 9.99 -24.28
C GLY A 686 8.05 8.83 -24.58
N ARG A 687 8.53 7.57 -24.64
CA ARG A 687 7.71 6.36 -24.81
C ARG A 687 7.53 5.53 -23.53
N VAL A 688 8.06 6.02 -22.41
CA VAL A 688 7.87 5.40 -21.10
C VAL A 688 6.57 5.91 -20.49
N CYS A 689 5.63 5.01 -20.20
CA CYS A 689 4.41 5.32 -19.45
C CYS A 689 4.61 5.25 -17.94
N PHE A 690 5.42 4.31 -17.44
CA PHE A 690 5.76 4.22 -16.02
C PHE A 690 7.10 3.52 -15.75
N VAL A 691 7.68 3.83 -14.59
CA VAL A 691 8.85 3.16 -13.98
C VAL A 691 8.38 2.45 -12.72
N GLN A 692 8.41 1.12 -12.73
CA GLN A 692 8.09 0.28 -11.57
C GLN A 692 9.39 -0.13 -10.85
N PHE A 693 9.37 -0.06 -9.52
CA PHE A 693 10.44 -0.57 -8.66
C PHE A 693 10.00 -1.91 -8.00
N PRO A 694 10.94 -2.75 -7.51
CA PRO A 694 10.59 -3.88 -6.65
C PRO A 694 9.94 -3.39 -5.35
N GLN A 695 8.86 -4.05 -4.94
CA GLN A 695 8.46 -4.01 -3.53
C GLN A 695 9.46 -4.86 -2.74
N ARG A 696 9.92 -4.34 -1.61
CA ARG A 696 10.73 -5.06 -0.63
C ARG A 696 10.12 -4.81 0.75
N PHE A 697 10.26 -5.77 1.65
CA PHE A 697 9.58 -5.72 2.94
C PHE A 697 10.57 -5.72 4.10
N ASP A 698 10.16 -5.08 5.19
CA ASP A 698 10.75 -5.19 6.52
C ASP A 698 9.88 -6.14 7.39
N GLY A 699 10.37 -6.52 8.57
CA GLY A 699 9.62 -7.39 9.50
C GLY A 699 9.45 -8.85 9.06
N VAL A 700 10.12 -9.28 7.99
CA VAL A 700 10.04 -10.68 7.49
C VAL A 700 10.93 -11.60 8.35
N ASP A 701 10.41 -12.80 8.66
CA ASP A 701 11.15 -13.85 9.37
C ASP A 701 12.47 -14.21 8.64
N LYS A 702 13.54 -14.46 9.42
CA LYS A 702 14.90 -14.74 8.91
C LYS A 702 15.00 -15.93 7.95
N ASN A 703 14.01 -16.83 7.97
CA ASN A 703 13.92 -18.01 7.11
C ASN A 703 12.89 -17.86 5.97
N ASP A 704 12.23 -16.70 5.90
CA ASP A 704 11.05 -16.38 5.06
C ASP A 704 10.10 -17.56 4.80
N ARG A 705 9.56 -18.13 5.89
CA ARG A 705 8.69 -19.32 5.88
C ARG A 705 7.49 -19.22 4.93
N TYR A 706 7.06 -18.00 4.58
CA TYR A 706 5.88 -17.72 3.75
C TYR A 706 6.21 -17.02 2.41
N ALA A 707 7.48 -16.99 2.01
CA ALA A 707 7.98 -16.36 0.78
C ALA A 707 7.44 -14.91 0.58
N ASN A 708 7.42 -14.12 1.65
CA ASN A 708 6.94 -12.75 1.68
C ASN A 708 7.79 -11.81 0.81
N HIS A 709 9.10 -12.04 0.69
CA HIS A 709 9.95 -11.24 -0.22
C HIS A 709 9.60 -11.44 -1.70
N ASN A 710 8.90 -12.52 -2.06
CA ASN A 710 8.44 -12.83 -3.41
C ASN A 710 9.54 -12.69 -4.49
N THR A 711 10.75 -13.16 -4.17
CA THR A 711 11.95 -12.88 -4.99
C THR A 711 11.89 -13.53 -6.36
N VAL A 712 11.20 -14.66 -6.56
CA VAL A 712 11.01 -15.22 -7.91
C VAL A 712 10.22 -14.25 -8.81
N PHE A 713 9.17 -13.61 -8.30
CA PHE A 713 8.39 -12.63 -9.08
C PHE A 713 9.19 -11.36 -9.41
N TYR A 714 9.84 -10.75 -8.41
CA TYR A 714 10.56 -9.49 -8.60
C TYR A 714 11.94 -9.68 -9.26
N ASP A 715 12.70 -10.70 -8.87
CA ASP A 715 14.07 -10.93 -9.33
C ASP A 715 14.21 -11.90 -10.51
N VAL A 716 13.17 -12.62 -10.91
CA VAL A 716 13.16 -13.43 -12.14
C VAL A 716 12.14 -12.87 -13.14
N ASN A 717 10.85 -12.87 -12.78
CA ASN A 717 9.76 -12.61 -13.74
C ASN A 717 9.78 -11.16 -14.25
N MET A 718 9.86 -10.16 -13.37
CA MET A 718 9.89 -8.74 -13.78
C MET A 718 11.14 -8.36 -14.59
N LYS A 719 12.30 -8.96 -14.30
CA LYS A 719 13.53 -8.79 -15.11
C LYS A 719 13.32 -9.34 -16.54
N GLY A 720 12.60 -10.46 -16.68
CA GLY A 720 12.16 -11.01 -17.97
C GLY A 720 11.25 -10.04 -18.75
N LEU A 721 10.21 -9.53 -18.09
CA LEU A 721 9.22 -8.61 -18.68
C LEU A 721 9.83 -7.29 -19.14
N ASP A 722 10.81 -6.73 -18.43
CA ASP A 722 11.50 -5.49 -18.85
C ASP A 722 12.24 -5.63 -20.20
N GLY A 723 12.71 -6.84 -20.49
CA GLY A 723 13.27 -7.21 -21.80
C GLY A 723 12.24 -7.15 -22.93
N GLN A 724 10.99 -7.49 -22.62
CA GLN A 724 9.85 -7.54 -23.54
C GLN A 724 9.25 -6.14 -23.79
N GLN A 725 8.11 -5.80 -23.19
CA GLN A 725 7.48 -4.47 -23.28
C GLN A 725 7.59 -3.67 -21.97
N GLY A 726 8.03 -4.29 -20.88
CA GLY A 726 8.15 -3.65 -19.56
C GLY A 726 7.45 -4.46 -18.46
N PRO A 727 7.75 -4.20 -17.19
CA PRO A 727 7.05 -4.80 -16.05
C PRO A 727 5.56 -4.44 -16.04
N MET A 728 4.76 -5.25 -15.34
CA MET A 728 3.39 -4.88 -14.98
C MET A 728 3.41 -3.86 -13.82
N TYR A 729 2.34 -3.06 -13.70
CA TYR A 729 2.11 -2.24 -12.50
C TYR A 729 1.55 -3.13 -11.38
N VAL A 730 2.01 -2.91 -10.14
CA VAL A 730 1.70 -3.77 -8.96
C VAL A 730 1.23 -2.98 -7.73
N GLY A 731 0.50 -1.87 -7.93
CA GLY A 731 -0.23 -1.16 -6.86
C GLY A 731 0.54 -0.12 -6.03
N THR A 732 1.88 -0.15 -6.01
CA THR A 732 2.75 0.80 -5.28
C THR A 732 4.18 0.82 -5.85
N GLY A 733 4.97 1.84 -5.51
CA GLY A 733 6.38 1.99 -5.92
C GLY A 733 6.55 2.24 -7.42
N CYS A 734 5.65 3.04 -8.01
CA CYS A 734 5.55 3.22 -9.46
C CYS A 734 5.40 4.70 -9.85
N VAL A 735 6.30 5.20 -10.71
CA VAL A 735 6.26 6.58 -11.24
C VAL A 735 5.68 6.58 -12.65
N PHE A 736 4.46 7.09 -12.78
CA PHE A 736 3.70 7.21 -14.02
C PHE A 736 3.96 8.55 -14.74
N ARG A 737 3.71 8.57 -16.04
CA ARG A 737 3.52 9.78 -16.86
C ARG A 737 2.04 10.16 -16.86
N ARG A 738 1.70 11.36 -16.37
CA ARG A 738 0.33 11.90 -16.27
C ARG A 738 -0.45 11.75 -17.59
N GLN A 739 0.16 12.15 -18.71
CA GLN A 739 -0.41 12.02 -20.07
C GLN A 739 -0.74 10.57 -20.49
N ALA A 740 0.00 9.58 -20.00
CA ALA A 740 -0.29 8.17 -20.32
C ALA A 740 -1.46 7.61 -19.47
N LEU A 741 -1.72 8.17 -18.29
CA LEU A 741 -2.89 7.88 -17.45
C LEU A 741 -4.17 8.56 -18.01
N TYR A 742 -4.08 9.77 -18.58
CA TYR A 742 -5.19 10.38 -19.34
C TYR A 742 -5.62 9.54 -20.57
N GLY A 743 -4.80 8.56 -20.94
CA GLY A 743 -5.14 7.55 -21.94
C GLY A 743 -4.82 7.97 -23.38
N PHE A 744 -3.96 8.96 -23.57
CA PHE A 744 -3.35 9.28 -24.86
C PHE A 744 -2.41 8.16 -25.33
N ASP A 745 -2.13 8.13 -26.63
CA ASP A 745 -1.20 7.19 -27.26
C ASP A 745 0.27 7.68 -27.17
N PRO A 746 1.26 6.77 -27.22
CA PRO A 746 2.67 7.15 -27.12
C PRO A 746 3.15 7.96 -28.35
N PRO A 747 4.03 8.97 -28.16
CA PRO A 747 4.56 9.81 -29.23
C PRO A 747 5.03 9.02 -30.46
N SER A 748 4.52 9.45 -31.62
CA SER A 748 4.63 8.74 -32.89
C SER A 748 6.07 8.45 -33.32
N LYS A 749 6.22 7.39 -34.11
CA LYS A 749 7.31 7.25 -35.07
C LYS A 749 6.62 7.13 -36.42
N MET A 750 7.18 7.82 -37.43
CA MET A 750 6.86 7.72 -38.86
C MET A 750 6.03 6.46 -39.21
N PRO A 751 4.79 6.60 -39.70
CA PRO A 751 3.76 5.58 -39.59
C PRO A 751 4.14 4.26 -40.25
N THR A 752 4.58 3.30 -39.43
CA THR A 752 4.75 1.90 -39.85
C THR A 752 3.38 1.35 -40.26
N LYS A 753 3.22 1.02 -41.54
CA LYS A 753 1.97 0.50 -42.13
C LYS A 753 1.30 -0.52 -41.19
N ARG A 754 0.02 -0.31 -40.86
CA ARG A 754 -0.80 -1.27 -40.13
C ARG A 754 -0.70 -2.63 -40.81
N ARG A 755 -0.16 -3.64 -40.11
CA ARG A 755 -0.21 -5.04 -40.57
C ARG A 755 -1.64 -5.54 -40.40
N THR A 756 -2.39 -5.62 -41.50
CA THR A 756 -3.64 -6.37 -41.57
C THR A 756 -3.34 -7.85 -41.34
N CYS A 757 -3.73 -8.38 -40.17
CA CYS A 757 -3.56 -9.78 -39.84
C CYS A 757 -4.67 -10.25 -38.89
N CYS A 758 -5.79 -10.71 -39.46
CA CYS A 758 -6.67 -11.72 -38.85
C CYS A 758 -7.63 -12.28 -39.92
N SER A 759 -7.16 -13.21 -40.73
CA SER A 759 -7.99 -14.01 -41.66
C SER A 759 -8.59 -15.26 -41.00
N LEU A 760 -8.57 -15.33 -39.66
CA LEU A 760 -8.95 -16.49 -38.85
C LEU A 760 -9.96 -16.15 -37.73
N CYS A 761 -10.54 -14.94 -37.72
CA CYS A 761 -11.60 -14.56 -36.80
C CYS A 761 -12.97 -14.61 -37.51
N PRO A 762 -13.89 -15.50 -37.13
CA PRO A 762 -15.26 -15.49 -37.64
C PRO A 762 -15.97 -14.19 -37.28
N ALA A 763 -16.52 -13.50 -38.28
CA ALA A 763 -17.04 -12.13 -38.14
C ALA A 763 -18.23 -11.98 -37.17
N TRP A 764 -18.86 -13.08 -36.75
CA TRP A 764 -20.03 -13.06 -35.86
C TRP A 764 -19.73 -12.72 -34.38
N LEU A 765 -18.46 -12.66 -33.98
CA LEU A 765 -18.05 -12.36 -32.59
C LEU A 765 -17.66 -10.90 -32.35
N SER A 766 -17.56 -10.07 -33.40
CA SER A 766 -17.11 -8.67 -33.30
C SER A 766 -18.27 -7.67 -33.37
N GLY A 767 -19.18 -7.73 -32.40
CA GLY A 767 -20.22 -6.73 -32.18
C GLY A 767 -19.64 -5.40 -31.67
N ARG A 768 -19.01 -4.60 -32.54
CA ARG A 768 -18.61 -3.21 -32.27
C ARG A 768 -19.02 -2.29 -33.43
N PRO A 769 -19.54 -1.08 -33.16
CA PRO A 769 -19.81 -0.10 -34.21
C PRO A 769 -18.50 0.31 -34.89
N SER A 770 -18.57 0.63 -36.19
CA SER A 770 -17.41 1.11 -36.95
C SER A 770 -16.94 2.48 -36.44
N PRO A 771 -15.62 2.77 -36.42
CA PRO A 771 -15.13 4.12 -36.18
C PRO A 771 -15.65 5.05 -37.28
N VAL A 772 -16.25 6.17 -36.87
CA VAL A 772 -16.80 7.18 -37.79
C VAL A 772 -15.66 7.75 -38.65
N ARG A 773 -15.75 7.56 -39.96
CA ARG A 773 -14.89 8.27 -40.92
C ARG A 773 -15.53 9.63 -41.20
N LEU A 774 -14.76 10.71 -41.09
CA LEU A 774 -15.18 11.99 -41.67
C LEU A 774 -15.30 11.84 -43.21
N PRO A 775 -16.31 12.44 -43.86
CA PRO A 775 -16.45 12.39 -45.30
C PRO A 775 -15.49 13.38 -45.98
N SER A 776 -14.34 12.90 -46.44
CA SER A 776 -13.33 13.70 -47.15
C SER A 776 -13.73 14.04 -48.59
N ARG A 777 -14.67 14.98 -48.77
CA ARG A 777 -15.04 15.56 -50.07
C ARG A 777 -15.38 17.05 -49.99
N LEU A 778 -14.38 17.92 -50.14
CA LEU A 778 -14.49 19.27 -50.75
C LEU A 778 -13.11 19.97 -50.83
N ALA A 779 -12.18 19.39 -51.61
CA ALA A 779 -10.84 19.97 -51.85
C ALA A 779 -10.27 19.55 -53.22
N ALA A 780 -11.03 19.75 -54.30
CA ALA A 780 -10.61 19.47 -55.66
C ALA A 780 -10.93 20.67 -56.56
N GLY A 781 -9.99 21.62 -56.68
CA GLY A 781 -10.22 22.86 -57.41
C GLY A 781 -8.95 23.69 -57.64
N ARG A 782 -8.39 23.57 -58.85
CA ARG A 782 -7.40 24.46 -59.49
C ARG A 782 -6.04 24.65 -58.79
N ALA A 783 -5.02 24.04 -59.39
CA ALA A 783 -3.69 24.64 -59.48
C ALA A 783 -3.45 25.08 -60.94
N ALA A 784 -2.91 26.29 -61.18
CA ALA A 784 -2.51 26.77 -62.51
C ALA A 784 -1.61 28.03 -62.43
N GLY A 785 -0.36 27.94 -62.90
CA GLY A 785 0.59 29.07 -63.07
C GLY A 785 1.24 29.61 -61.77
N GLY A 786 2.46 30.15 -61.80
CA GLY A 786 3.46 30.17 -62.88
C GLY A 786 4.76 30.95 -62.55
N THR A 787 5.91 30.33 -62.83
CA THR A 787 7.25 30.91 -63.20
C THR A 787 7.77 32.26 -62.65
N GLN A 788 9.02 32.22 -62.13
CA GLN A 788 10.07 33.28 -62.12
C GLN A 788 9.80 34.53 -61.22
N GLN A 789 10.77 35.33 -60.74
CA GLN A 789 12.25 35.37 -60.81
C GLN A 789 12.81 35.77 -59.40
N GLY A 790 14.12 35.81 -59.07
CA GLY A 790 15.07 36.93 -59.29
C GLY A 790 14.69 38.22 -58.52
N GLU A 791 15.52 38.93 -57.73
CA GLU A 791 16.97 38.92 -57.42
C GLU A 791 17.26 39.68 -56.07
N LEU A 792 18.52 39.68 -55.58
CA LEU A 792 19.31 40.69 -54.78
C LEU A 792 18.62 41.66 -53.77
N GLY A 793 19.23 42.14 -52.66
CA GLY A 793 20.58 41.98 -52.07
C GLY A 793 20.94 43.18 -51.14
N ASP A 794 21.69 42.96 -50.05
CA ASP A 794 22.08 43.93 -48.98
C ASP A 794 20.90 44.63 -48.23
N ASP A 795 21.05 45.34 -47.09
CA ASP A 795 22.23 45.72 -46.28
C ASP A 795 22.22 45.10 -44.86
N GLY A 796 23.37 45.12 -44.17
CA GLY A 796 23.52 44.63 -42.79
C GLY A 796 23.70 45.71 -41.70
N ALA A 797 22.96 45.60 -40.60
CA ALA A 797 23.26 46.26 -39.32
C ALA A 797 22.83 45.38 -38.13
N GLY A 798 23.75 45.06 -37.22
CA GLY A 798 23.50 44.09 -36.15
C GLY A 798 23.01 44.73 -34.84
N ALA A 799 21.91 44.20 -34.28
CA ALA A 799 21.49 44.43 -32.90
C ALA A 799 21.16 43.08 -32.24
N PHE A 800 21.99 42.63 -31.30
CA PHE A 800 21.90 41.31 -30.70
C PHE A 800 20.88 41.31 -29.54
N SER A 801 19.80 40.56 -29.65
CA SER A 801 18.79 40.43 -28.58
C SER A 801 18.47 38.96 -28.29
N TYR A 802 18.64 38.56 -27.03
CA TYR A 802 18.71 37.15 -26.61
C TYR A 802 17.31 36.55 -26.32
N GLY A 803 16.39 36.69 -27.26
CA GLY A 803 15.01 36.18 -27.19
C GLY A 803 14.86 34.70 -27.58
N GLY A 804 15.51 33.80 -26.83
CA GLY A 804 15.61 32.37 -27.14
C GLY A 804 14.30 31.59 -27.06
N ARG A 805 13.44 31.72 -28.08
CA ARG A 805 12.13 31.06 -28.21
C ARG A 805 12.23 29.53 -28.03
N VAL A 806 11.78 29.03 -26.87
CA VAL A 806 11.82 27.59 -26.55
C VAL A 806 10.95 26.81 -27.54
N LYS A 807 11.59 26.00 -28.38
CA LYS A 807 10.90 25.16 -29.37
C LYS A 807 10.17 24.04 -28.62
N ARG A 808 8.83 24.07 -28.60
CA ARG A 808 8.01 23.08 -27.88
C ARG A 808 8.39 21.67 -28.34
N ARG A 809 8.86 20.86 -27.38
CA ARG A 809 9.68 19.65 -27.62
C ARG A 809 8.86 18.40 -27.98
N TRP A 810 7.54 18.51 -27.96
CA TRP A 810 6.60 17.44 -28.26
C TRP A 810 5.92 17.73 -29.59
N GLY A 811 6.27 16.97 -30.63
CA GLY A 811 5.84 17.20 -32.01
C GLY A 811 4.40 16.80 -32.27
N TRP A 812 3.48 17.62 -31.79
CA TRP A 812 2.09 17.67 -32.25
C TRP A 812 1.99 18.67 -33.41
N GLU A 813 1.07 18.44 -34.36
CA GLU A 813 0.90 19.34 -35.51
C GLU A 813 0.17 20.62 -35.07
N GLU A 814 0.59 21.79 -35.58
CA GLU A 814 0.14 23.13 -35.14
C GLU A 814 -1.32 23.49 -35.55
N GLY A 815 -2.17 22.48 -35.74
CA GLY A 815 -3.53 22.62 -36.28
C GLY A 815 -4.69 22.49 -35.30
N GLU A 816 -4.49 21.95 -34.09
CA GLU A 816 -5.58 21.71 -33.12
C GLU A 816 -5.66 22.74 -31.97
N GLU A 817 -4.69 23.67 -31.83
CA GLU A 817 -4.74 24.73 -30.80
C GLU A 817 -5.81 25.82 -31.06
N ALA A 818 -6.48 25.80 -32.21
CA ALA A 818 -7.38 26.86 -32.68
C ALA A 818 -8.81 26.82 -32.08
N ALA A 819 -8.97 26.40 -30.82
CA ALA A 819 -10.22 26.55 -30.06
C ALA A 819 -10.00 26.48 -28.53
N LEU A 820 -9.99 27.63 -27.85
CA LEU A 820 -9.95 27.75 -26.38
C LEU A 820 -11.32 27.42 -25.71
N LEU A 821 -12.04 26.43 -26.25
CA LEU A 821 -13.31 25.95 -25.71
C LEU A 821 -13.30 24.41 -25.71
N PRO A 822 -13.52 23.76 -24.56
CA PRO A 822 -13.67 22.32 -24.48
C PRO A 822 -14.67 21.78 -25.50
N THR A 823 -14.18 20.99 -26.46
CA THR A 823 -15.04 20.32 -27.43
C THR A 823 -15.98 19.34 -26.70
N ARG A 824 -17.09 18.96 -27.34
CA ARG A 824 -17.96 17.90 -26.81
C ARG A 824 -17.22 16.57 -26.56
N TRP A 825 -16.08 16.35 -27.22
CA TRP A 825 -15.20 15.21 -26.95
C TRP A 825 -14.37 15.43 -25.67
N HIS A 826 -13.80 16.61 -25.44
CA HIS A 826 -13.09 16.93 -24.19
C HIS A 826 -14.00 16.77 -22.97
N VAL A 827 -15.20 17.36 -23.01
CA VAL A 827 -16.17 17.28 -21.91
C VAL A 827 -16.57 15.84 -21.61
N LYS A 828 -16.94 15.07 -22.66
CA LYS A 828 -17.26 13.65 -22.51
C LYS A 828 -16.07 12.83 -22.00
N ARG A 829 -14.84 13.18 -22.34
CA ARG A 829 -13.65 12.42 -21.92
C ARG A 829 -13.28 12.69 -20.47
N PHE A 830 -13.22 13.96 -20.09
CA PHE A 830 -12.50 14.42 -18.90
C PHE A 830 -13.38 14.98 -17.78
N GLY A 831 -14.63 15.38 -18.07
CA GLY A 831 -15.55 15.99 -17.09
C GLY A 831 -16.01 17.40 -17.50
N LEU A 832 -16.63 18.13 -16.58
CA LEU A 832 -17.26 19.43 -16.87
C LEU A 832 -16.42 20.66 -16.48
N CYS A 833 -15.39 20.51 -15.64
CA CYS A 833 -14.52 21.62 -15.23
C CYS A 833 -13.67 22.11 -16.42
N HIS A 834 -13.73 23.41 -16.71
CA HIS A 834 -13.02 24.02 -17.84
C HIS A 834 -11.51 24.06 -17.58
N ASN A 835 -11.10 24.54 -16.41
CA ASN A 835 -9.71 24.77 -16.05
C ASN A 835 -8.94 23.42 -15.99
N PHE A 836 -9.56 22.38 -15.42
CA PHE A 836 -9.04 21.01 -15.48
C PHE A 836 -8.83 20.49 -16.92
N ILE A 837 -9.72 20.83 -17.87
CA ILE A 837 -9.52 20.43 -19.27
C ILE A 837 -8.33 21.17 -19.90
N MET A 838 -8.05 22.42 -19.50
CA MET A 838 -6.88 23.15 -19.99
C MET A 838 -5.57 22.54 -19.46
N THR A 839 -5.50 22.16 -18.18
CA THR A 839 -4.27 21.55 -17.61
C THR A 839 -3.92 20.20 -18.22
N VAL A 840 -4.91 19.44 -18.73
CA VAL A 840 -4.70 18.18 -19.46
C VAL A 840 -3.86 18.36 -20.73
N PHE A 841 -3.91 19.51 -21.42
CA PHE A 841 -3.17 19.72 -22.67
C PHE A 841 -1.78 20.32 -22.49
N ASP A 842 -1.41 20.74 -21.28
CA ASP A 842 -0.03 21.08 -20.99
C ASP A 842 0.85 19.82 -20.91
N GLY A 843 1.71 19.66 -21.92
CA GLY A 843 2.72 18.60 -22.00
C GLY A 843 4.04 18.91 -21.27
N VAL A 844 4.17 20.09 -20.66
CA VAL A 844 5.28 20.49 -19.80
C VAL A 844 4.87 20.33 -18.33
N GLY A 845 3.70 20.85 -17.97
CA GLY A 845 3.14 20.84 -16.63
C GLY A 845 3.58 22.04 -15.79
N GLY A 846 2.84 22.29 -14.72
CA GLY A 846 2.92 23.47 -13.87
C GLY A 846 1.54 23.97 -13.46
N SER A 847 1.47 24.65 -12.32
CA SER A 847 0.22 25.27 -11.82
C SER A 847 -0.34 26.30 -12.80
N MET A 848 -1.66 26.52 -12.79
CA MET A 848 -2.30 27.56 -13.60
C MET A 848 -1.93 28.94 -13.04
N ALA A 849 -0.89 29.54 -13.63
CA ALA A 849 -0.40 30.84 -13.22
C ALA A 849 -1.50 31.92 -13.36
N THR A 850 -1.71 32.67 -12.29
CA THR A 850 -2.61 33.84 -12.14
C THR A 850 -4.13 33.58 -12.01
N GLU A 851 -4.56 32.43 -11.49
CA GLU A 851 -5.96 32.24 -11.03
C GLU A 851 -6.11 32.44 -9.51
N ASP A 852 -7.30 32.86 -9.06
CA ASP A 852 -7.63 33.07 -7.64
C ASP A 852 -7.61 31.73 -6.88
N PRO A 853 -6.87 31.59 -5.75
CA PRO A 853 -6.90 30.38 -4.93
C PRO A 853 -8.30 29.92 -4.51
N HIS A 854 -9.27 30.83 -4.33
CA HIS A 854 -10.65 30.45 -4.05
C HIS A 854 -11.34 29.82 -5.26
N GLU A 855 -11.03 30.26 -6.49
CA GLU A 855 -11.51 29.63 -7.73
C GLU A 855 -10.82 28.28 -7.96
N VAL A 856 -9.50 28.20 -7.79
CA VAL A 856 -8.74 26.94 -7.90
C VAL A 856 -9.23 25.90 -6.88
N LEU A 857 -9.41 26.27 -5.61
CA LEU A 857 -9.93 25.37 -4.58
C LEU A 857 -11.41 25.02 -4.80
N SER A 858 -12.22 25.94 -5.35
CA SER A 858 -13.59 25.64 -5.81
C SER A 858 -13.60 24.56 -6.88
N ASP A 859 -12.75 24.69 -7.90
CA ASP A 859 -12.65 23.72 -8.99
C ASP A 859 -12.09 22.38 -8.50
N VAL A 860 -11.17 22.39 -7.53
CA VAL A 860 -10.70 21.15 -6.89
C VAL A 860 -11.84 20.43 -6.17
N ILE A 861 -12.68 21.15 -5.40
CA ILE A 861 -13.89 20.57 -4.78
C ILE A 861 -14.86 20.02 -5.83
N LEU A 862 -15.04 20.73 -6.96
CA LEU A 862 -15.86 20.25 -8.07
C LEU A 862 -15.31 18.94 -8.66
N VAL A 863 -14.01 18.83 -8.94
CA VAL A 863 -13.45 17.61 -9.56
C VAL A 863 -13.35 16.40 -8.60
N ILE A 864 -13.39 16.59 -7.28
CA ILE A 864 -13.47 15.49 -6.29
C ILE A 864 -14.89 15.19 -5.82
N SER A 865 -15.91 15.84 -6.39
CA SER A 865 -17.33 15.52 -6.15
C SER A 865 -17.72 14.14 -6.69
N CYS A 866 -18.69 13.47 -6.06
CA CYS A 866 -18.97 12.06 -6.35
C CYS A 866 -19.61 11.82 -7.72
N GLY A 867 -20.36 12.81 -8.22
CA GLY A 867 -20.98 12.80 -9.55
C GLY A 867 -20.11 13.35 -10.68
N TYR A 868 -18.87 13.80 -10.41
CA TYR A 868 -18.01 14.38 -11.45
C TYR A 868 -17.69 13.41 -12.59
N GLU A 869 -17.67 12.11 -12.29
CA GLU A 869 -17.30 11.05 -13.22
C GLU A 869 -18.47 10.54 -14.06
N ASP A 870 -19.71 10.96 -13.76
CA ASP A 870 -20.92 10.51 -14.42
C ASP A 870 -20.92 10.84 -15.92
N ASN A 871 -21.16 9.83 -16.75
CA ASN A 871 -21.13 9.90 -18.22
C ASN A 871 -19.76 10.27 -18.83
N THR A 872 -18.68 10.28 -18.04
CA THR A 872 -17.32 10.56 -18.52
C THR A 872 -16.58 9.31 -19.01
N GLU A 873 -15.31 9.45 -19.41
CA GLU A 873 -14.40 8.32 -19.69
C GLU A 873 -13.45 7.97 -18.52
N TRP A 874 -13.63 8.57 -17.34
CA TRP A 874 -12.92 8.15 -16.12
C TRP A 874 -13.24 6.71 -15.74
N GLY A 875 -12.26 6.00 -15.16
CA GLY A 875 -12.38 4.60 -14.76
C GLY A 875 -12.46 3.59 -15.91
N THR A 876 -12.97 4.01 -17.08
CA THR A 876 -13.16 3.15 -18.26
C THR A 876 -12.03 3.29 -19.27
N SER A 877 -11.53 4.51 -19.46
CA SER A 877 -10.62 4.89 -20.55
C SER A 877 -9.50 5.85 -20.11
N CYS A 878 -9.79 6.71 -19.13
CA CYS A 878 -8.91 7.66 -18.45
C CYS A 878 -8.71 7.25 -16.98
N GLY A 879 -7.50 7.45 -16.45
CA GLY A 879 -7.13 7.15 -15.06
C GLY A 879 -6.85 5.67 -14.78
N TRP A 880 -6.89 5.30 -13.50
CA TRP A 880 -6.90 3.91 -13.03
C TRP A 880 -8.26 3.26 -13.34
N VAL A 881 -8.23 1.97 -13.70
CA VAL A 881 -9.37 1.26 -14.30
C VAL A 881 -10.30 0.67 -13.24
N TYR A 882 -11.62 0.85 -13.43
CA TYR A 882 -12.66 0.42 -12.50
C TYR A 882 -13.16 -1.01 -12.76
N GLY A 883 -13.94 -1.55 -11.81
CA GLY A 883 -14.65 -2.83 -11.97
C GLY A 883 -13.81 -4.10 -11.73
N SER A 884 -12.63 -4.01 -11.11
CA SER A 884 -11.82 -5.16 -10.68
C SER A 884 -11.21 -4.92 -9.29
N VAL A 885 -11.02 -5.99 -8.51
CA VAL A 885 -10.27 -5.96 -7.23
C VAL A 885 -8.74 -5.84 -7.44
N THR A 886 -8.27 -5.91 -8.69
CA THR A 886 -6.86 -5.68 -9.10
C THR A 886 -6.81 -4.66 -10.23
N GLU A 887 -7.09 -3.39 -9.91
CA GLU A 887 -7.06 -2.27 -10.86
C GLU A 887 -5.67 -2.03 -11.45
N ASP A 888 -4.63 -2.43 -10.73
CA ASP A 888 -3.23 -2.20 -11.04
C ASP A 888 -2.78 -2.93 -12.31
N ILE A 889 -2.99 -4.24 -12.35
CA ILE A 889 -2.65 -5.09 -13.49
C ILE A 889 -3.43 -4.64 -14.74
N VAL A 890 -4.72 -4.30 -14.58
CA VAL A 890 -5.59 -3.84 -15.67
C VAL A 890 -5.16 -2.47 -16.20
N THR A 891 -4.82 -1.52 -15.31
CA THR A 891 -4.34 -0.19 -15.70
C THR A 891 -3.02 -0.31 -16.48
N GLY A 892 -2.07 -1.09 -15.99
CA GLY A 892 -0.82 -1.37 -16.69
C GLY A 892 -1.02 -2.04 -18.05
N TYR A 893 -1.88 -3.06 -18.12
CA TYR A 893 -2.27 -3.74 -19.36
C TYR A 893 -2.84 -2.76 -20.40
N LYS A 894 -3.77 -1.89 -19.97
CA LYS A 894 -4.46 -0.91 -20.82
C LYS A 894 -3.53 0.21 -21.35
N MET A 895 -2.42 0.49 -20.66
CA MET A 895 -1.34 1.33 -21.19
C MET A 895 -0.53 0.58 -22.26
N HIS A 896 -0.22 -0.70 -22.02
CA HIS A 896 0.57 -1.51 -22.95
C HIS A 896 -0.17 -1.88 -24.24
N THR A 897 -1.51 -2.03 -24.24
CA THR A 897 -2.28 -2.27 -25.48
C THR A 897 -2.28 -1.07 -26.43
N ARG A 898 -2.24 0.16 -25.90
CA ARG A 898 -1.97 1.40 -26.64
C ARG A 898 -0.52 1.51 -27.18
N GLY A 899 0.37 0.59 -26.78
CA GLY A 899 1.75 0.53 -27.27
C GLY A 899 2.75 1.34 -26.45
N TRP A 900 2.36 1.86 -25.29
CA TRP A 900 3.31 2.39 -24.32
C TRP A 900 4.26 1.29 -23.83
N ARG A 901 5.41 1.72 -23.30
CA ARG A 901 6.43 0.85 -22.70
C ARG A 901 6.61 1.21 -21.23
N SER A 902 6.73 0.23 -20.34
CA SER A 902 7.19 0.51 -18.96
C SER A 902 8.67 0.18 -18.78
N VAL A 903 9.20 0.51 -17.60
CA VAL A 903 10.58 0.26 -17.19
C VAL A 903 10.60 -0.37 -15.81
N TYR A 904 11.45 -1.38 -15.61
CA TYR A 904 11.80 -1.87 -14.29
C TYR A 904 13.12 -1.24 -13.82
N CYS A 905 13.14 -0.68 -12.60
CA CYS A 905 14.35 -0.17 -11.96
C CYS A 905 14.63 -0.93 -10.65
N MET A 906 15.91 -1.27 -10.42
CA MET A 906 16.36 -1.97 -9.21
C MET A 906 17.68 -1.33 -8.75
N PRO A 907 17.63 -0.23 -7.97
CA PRO A 907 18.83 0.32 -7.35
C PRO A 907 19.50 -0.67 -6.37
N PRO A 908 20.82 -0.52 -6.11
CA PRO A 908 21.53 -1.34 -5.13
C PRO A 908 20.94 -1.25 -3.72
N ARG A 909 20.49 -0.04 -3.33
CA ARG A 909 19.64 0.17 -2.16
C ARG A 909 18.18 0.12 -2.61
N PRO A 910 17.31 -0.75 -2.06
CA PRO A 910 15.89 -0.80 -2.41
C PRO A 910 15.23 0.58 -2.39
N ALA A 911 14.54 0.94 -3.48
CA ALA A 911 13.94 2.27 -3.64
C ALA A 911 12.91 2.56 -2.54
N PHE A 912 11.95 1.63 -2.42
CA PHE A 912 10.87 1.65 -1.45
C PHE A 912 10.93 0.39 -0.60
N LYS A 913 10.45 0.50 0.63
CA LYS A 913 10.26 -0.62 1.56
C LYS A 913 8.93 -0.47 2.28
N GLY A 914 8.34 -1.57 2.75
CA GLY A 914 7.11 -1.53 3.55
C GLY A 914 6.90 -2.76 4.43
N SER A 915 5.76 -2.84 5.10
CA SER A 915 5.43 -3.98 5.98
C SER A 915 4.85 -5.16 5.21
N ALA A 916 5.28 -6.39 5.53
CA ALA A 916 4.65 -7.62 5.02
C ALA A 916 3.65 -8.22 6.02
N PRO A 917 2.60 -8.95 5.57
CA PRO A 917 1.76 -9.73 6.47
C PRO A 917 2.58 -10.82 7.18
N ILE A 918 2.74 -10.69 8.50
CA ILE A 918 3.68 -11.52 9.27
C ILE A 918 3.13 -12.94 9.48
N ASN A 919 1.82 -13.10 9.65
CA ASN A 919 1.17 -14.39 9.94
C ASN A 919 0.57 -15.08 8.68
N MET A 920 0.34 -16.39 8.78
CA MET A 920 -0.17 -17.20 7.65
C MET A 920 -1.59 -16.80 7.22
N THR A 921 -2.47 -16.43 8.15
CA THR A 921 -3.87 -16.13 7.84
C THR A 921 -3.98 -14.89 6.98
N ASP A 922 -3.33 -13.80 7.39
CA ASP A 922 -3.43 -12.51 6.70
C ASP A 922 -2.66 -12.54 5.37
N ARG A 923 -1.57 -13.32 5.30
CA ARG A 923 -0.85 -13.64 4.06
C ARG A 923 -1.70 -14.44 3.07
N LEU A 924 -2.44 -15.46 3.52
CA LEU A 924 -3.37 -16.20 2.64
C LEU A 924 -4.60 -15.37 2.24
N ALA A 925 -5.07 -14.46 3.11
CA ALA A 925 -6.12 -13.50 2.76
C ALA A 925 -5.63 -12.49 1.70
N GLN A 926 -4.38 -12.02 1.77
CA GLN A 926 -3.77 -11.20 0.72
C GLN A 926 -3.71 -11.95 -0.63
N VAL A 927 -3.22 -13.19 -0.63
CA VAL A 927 -3.12 -14.02 -1.85
C VAL A 927 -4.50 -14.36 -2.42
N LEU A 928 -5.53 -14.57 -1.57
CA LEU A 928 -6.92 -14.73 -2.01
C LEU A 928 -7.40 -13.50 -2.78
N ARG A 929 -7.15 -12.28 -2.28
CA ARG A 929 -7.55 -11.04 -2.96
C ARG A 929 -6.91 -10.92 -4.35
N TRP A 930 -5.61 -11.22 -4.48
CA TRP A 930 -4.90 -11.22 -5.77
C TRP A 930 -5.44 -12.27 -6.75
N ALA A 931 -5.72 -13.49 -6.26
CA ALA A 931 -6.26 -14.55 -7.09
C ALA A 931 -7.70 -14.26 -7.53
N THR A 932 -8.55 -13.71 -6.66
CA THR A 932 -9.93 -13.32 -7.00
C THR A 932 -9.93 -12.20 -8.04
N GLY A 933 -9.11 -11.15 -7.87
CA GLY A 933 -8.97 -10.10 -8.89
C GLY A 933 -8.48 -10.64 -10.25
N SER A 934 -7.53 -11.58 -10.23
CA SER A 934 -7.04 -12.25 -11.45
C SER A 934 -8.12 -13.08 -12.15
N VAL A 935 -8.99 -13.75 -11.39
CA VAL A 935 -10.16 -14.48 -11.92
C VAL A 935 -11.24 -13.49 -12.44
N GLU A 936 -11.44 -12.34 -11.80
CA GLU A 936 -12.29 -11.27 -12.33
C GLU A 936 -11.75 -10.74 -13.66
N ILE A 937 -10.44 -10.49 -13.78
CA ILE A 937 -9.80 -10.10 -15.05
C ILE A 937 -10.09 -11.14 -16.14
N PHE A 938 -10.01 -12.43 -15.83
CA PHE A 938 -10.31 -13.51 -16.76
C PHE A 938 -11.78 -13.52 -17.24
N PHE A 939 -12.75 -13.22 -16.37
CA PHE A 939 -14.16 -13.15 -16.78
C PHE A 939 -14.60 -11.76 -17.29
N SER A 940 -13.75 -10.74 -17.16
CA SER A 940 -14.04 -9.37 -17.62
C SER A 940 -13.86 -9.16 -19.13
N GLN A 941 -14.34 -8.01 -19.61
CA GLN A 941 -14.02 -7.46 -20.94
C GLN A 941 -12.52 -7.23 -21.21
N HIS A 942 -11.66 -7.29 -20.18
CA HIS A 942 -10.23 -7.02 -20.27
C HIS A 942 -9.37 -8.30 -20.41
N ASN A 943 -9.97 -9.49 -20.57
CA ASN A 943 -9.23 -10.74 -20.66
C ASN A 943 -8.20 -10.74 -21.83
N PRO A 944 -6.88 -10.87 -21.55
CA PRO A 944 -5.81 -10.85 -22.56
C PRO A 944 -5.85 -11.95 -23.63
N VAL A 945 -6.72 -12.95 -23.51
CA VAL A 945 -6.90 -14.04 -24.49
C VAL A 945 -7.61 -13.56 -25.76
N TRP A 946 -8.67 -12.76 -25.62
CA TRP A 946 -9.50 -12.28 -26.74
C TRP A 946 -9.63 -10.76 -26.82
N ALA A 947 -9.42 -10.04 -25.72
CA ALA A 947 -9.43 -8.57 -25.73
C ALA A 947 -8.27 -8.04 -26.58
N ASP A 948 -8.53 -6.92 -27.25
CA ASP A 948 -7.53 -6.11 -27.94
C ASP A 948 -6.57 -6.91 -28.86
N CYS A 949 -7.08 -7.93 -29.56
CA CYS A 949 -6.26 -8.83 -30.38
C CYS A 949 -5.39 -8.11 -31.43
N CYS A 950 -5.84 -6.95 -31.93
CA CYS A 950 -5.12 -6.09 -32.89
C CYS A 950 -4.34 -4.93 -32.24
N SER A 951 -4.01 -5.01 -30.95
CA SER A 951 -3.24 -4.00 -30.20
C SER A 951 -1.75 -3.94 -30.54
N HIS A 952 -1.07 -2.93 -30.00
CA HIS A 952 0.39 -2.79 -30.04
C HIS A 952 1.12 -3.69 -29.01
N LEU A 953 0.39 -4.55 -28.28
CA LEU A 953 0.93 -5.46 -27.27
C LEU A 953 1.76 -6.58 -27.91
N LYS A 954 3.02 -6.77 -27.47
CA LYS A 954 3.87 -7.87 -27.95
C LYS A 954 3.27 -9.24 -27.59
N LEU A 955 3.45 -10.26 -28.45
CA LEU A 955 2.98 -11.63 -28.18
C LEU A 955 3.50 -12.19 -26.85
N THR A 956 4.79 -12.02 -26.55
CA THR A 956 5.39 -12.43 -25.27
C THR A 956 4.80 -11.68 -24.07
N GLN A 957 4.44 -10.40 -24.23
CA GLN A 957 3.76 -9.62 -23.20
C GLN A 957 2.30 -10.06 -23.04
N ARG A 958 1.59 -10.40 -24.13
CA ARG A 958 0.24 -10.96 -24.06
C ARG A 958 0.23 -12.31 -23.34
N ILE A 959 1.20 -13.19 -23.62
CA ILE A 959 1.36 -14.46 -22.89
C ILE A 959 1.63 -14.22 -21.40
N ALA A 960 2.41 -13.20 -21.03
CA ALA A 960 2.58 -12.82 -19.63
C ALA A 960 1.25 -12.42 -18.96
N TYR A 961 0.49 -11.53 -19.59
CA TYR A 961 -0.82 -11.11 -19.06
C TYR A 961 -1.85 -12.25 -19.06
N MET A 962 -1.83 -13.15 -20.05
CA MET A 962 -2.60 -14.41 -20.03
C MET A 962 -2.22 -15.26 -18.82
N ASN A 963 -0.92 -15.42 -18.54
CA ASN A 963 -0.45 -16.16 -17.36
C ASN A 963 -0.96 -15.54 -16.05
N THR A 964 -0.93 -14.20 -15.94
CA THR A 964 -1.47 -13.48 -14.79
C THR A 964 -2.97 -13.66 -14.61
N ALA A 965 -3.76 -13.79 -15.68
CA ALA A 965 -5.19 -14.12 -15.58
C ALA A 965 -5.45 -15.63 -15.32
N LEU A 966 -4.56 -16.52 -15.77
CA LEU A 966 -4.75 -17.98 -15.76
C LEU A 966 -4.11 -18.72 -14.57
N TYR A 967 -3.13 -18.14 -13.87
CA TYR A 967 -2.45 -18.83 -12.78
C TYR A 967 -3.39 -19.37 -11.69
N PRO A 968 -4.51 -18.70 -11.29
CA PRO A 968 -5.39 -19.23 -10.25
C PRO A 968 -6.03 -20.56 -10.66
N PHE A 969 -6.40 -20.73 -11.93
CA PHE A 969 -7.04 -21.94 -12.46
C PHE A 969 -6.12 -23.18 -12.40
N THR A 970 -4.80 -23.00 -12.29
CA THR A 970 -3.85 -24.10 -12.06
C THR A 970 -4.07 -24.78 -10.70
N SER A 971 -4.76 -24.12 -9.75
CA SER A 971 -5.23 -24.74 -8.50
C SER A 971 -6.10 -25.97 -8.71
N LEU A 972 -6.92 -26.01 -9.77
CA LEU A 972 -7.86 -27.12 -10.00
C LEU A 972 -7.09 -28.41 -10.30
N ALA A 973 -6.12 -28.33 -11.22
CA ALA A 973 -5.21 -29.42 -11.53
C ALA A 973 -4.33 -29.77 -10.33
N LEU A 974 -3.80 -28.77 -9.61
CA LEU A 974 -2.92 -28.98 -8.46
C LEU A 974 -3.62 -29.69 -7.29
N THR A 975 -4.81 -29.25 -6.89
CA THR A 975 -5.57 -29.89 -5.80
C THR A 975 -5.90 -31.34 -6.13
N VAL A 976 -6.32 -31.64 -7.37
CA VAL A 976 -6.51 -33.03 -7.83
C VAL A 976 -5.19 -33.81 -7.76
N TYR A 977 -4.11 -33.27 -8.33
CA TYR A 977 -2.80 -33.93 -8.39
C TYR A 977 -2.22 -34.24 -7.00
N CYS A 978 -2.46 -33.39 -6.00
CA CYS A 978 -2.07 -33.63 -4.61
C CYS A 978 -2.83 -34.78 -3.92
N PHE A 979 -3.98 -35.21 -4.43
CA PHE A 979 -4.70 -36.39 -3.93
C PHE A 979 -4.37 -37.68 -4.70
N LEU A 980 -3.86 -37.63 -5.93
CA LEU A 980 -3.58 -38.83 -6.74
C LEU A 980 -2.62 -39.83 -6.06
N PRO A 981 -1.54 -39.42 -5.36
CA PRO A 981 -0.67 -40.36 -4.65
C PRO A 981 -1.41 -41.12 -3.53
N ALA A 982 -2.25 -40.42 -2.77
CA ALA A 982 -3.06 -41.04 -1.72
C ALA A 982 -4.10 -42.02 -2.27
N ILE A 983 -4.79 -41.65 -3.35
CA ILE A 983 -5.74 -42.54 -4.04
C ILE A 983 -5.02 -43.78 -4.59
N SER A 984 -3.80 -43.61 -5.12
CA SER A 984 -2.96 -44.71 -5.61
C SER A 984 -2.57 -45.68 -4.48
N LEU A 985 -2.23 -45.17 -3.29
CA LEU A 985 -1.94 -45.98 -2.10
C LEU A 985 -3.18 -46.74 -1.59
N PHE A 986 -4.34 -46.09 -1.45
CA PHE A 986 -5.56 -46.77 -0.96
C PHE A 986 -6.12 -47.82 -1.93
N SER A 987 -5.99 -47.59 -3.25
CA SER A 987 -6.52 -48.50 -4.27
C SER A 987 -5.58 -49.65 -4.62
N GLY A 988 -4.30 -49.57 -4.20
CA GLY A 988 -3.25 -50.47 -4.69
C GLY A 988 -2.95 -50.33 -6.19
N GLN A 989 -3.53 -49.34 -6.89
CA GLN A 989 -3.38 -49.14 -8.33
C GLN A 989 -2.40 -48.00 -8.63
N PHE A 990 -1.52 -48.19 -9.62
CA PHE A 990 -0.53 -47.17 -10.01
C PHE A 990 -0.92 -46.41 -11.30
N ILE A 991 -0.44 -45.16 -11.40
CA ILE A 991 -0.70 -44.24 -12.54
C ILE A 991 -0.07 -44.74 -13.86
N VAL A 992 1.00 -45.53 -13.76
CA VAL A 992 1.76 -46.10 -14.89
C VAL A 992 1.57 -47.62 -14.87
N PRO A 993 1.22 -48.27 -15.99
CA PRO A 993 0.84 -49.69 -15.99
C PRO A 993 2.03 -50.64 -15.85
N ASN A 994 3.18 -50.29 -16.45
CA ASN A 994 4.47 -50.96 -16.32
C ASN A 994 5.57 -49.91 -16.46
N ILE A 995 6.68 -50.06 -15.73
CA ILE A 995 7.86 -49.21 -15.87
C ILE A 995 8.88 -49.97 -16.72
N ASP A 996 8.89 -49.72 -18.02
CA ASP A 996 9.90 -50.25 -18.93
C ASP A 996 11.14 -49.33 -19.00
N ASN A 997 12.20 -49.79 -19.66
CA ASN A 997 13.44 -49.02 -19.81
C ASN A 997 13.21 -47.65 -20.48
N TRP A 998 12.27 -47.53 -21.41
CA TRP A 998 11.94 -46.24 -22.04
C TRP A 998 11.16 -45.32 -21.10
N ALA A 999 10.20 -45.83 -20.32
CA ALA A 999 9.53 -45.07 -19.27
C ALA A 999 10.56 -44.45 -18.29
N VAL A 1000 11.51 -45.25 -17.78
CA VAL A 1000 12.58 -44.77 -16.89
C VAL A 1000 13.37 -43.63 -17.56
N LEU A 1001 13.76 -43.78 -18.83
CA LEU A 1001 14.48 -42.75 -19.56
C LEU A 1001 13.66 -41.46 -19.75
N TYR A 1002 12.35 -41.54 -20.03
CA TYR A 1002 11.50 -40.35 -20.14
C TYR A 1002 11.32 -39.63 -18.80
N PHE A 1003 11.08 -40.34 -17.70
CA PHE A 1003 11.01 -39.74 -16.36
C PHE A 1003 12.34 -39.13 -15.94
N LEU A 1004 13.46 -39.84 -16.13
CA LEU A 1004 14.80 -39.36 -15.79
C LEU A 1004 15.18 -38.11 -16.60
N ALA A 1005 14.93 -38.11 -17.91
CA ALA A 1005 15.16 -36.95 -18.77
C ALA A 1005 14.32 -35.74 -18.33
N LEU A 1006 13.05 -35.97 -17.96
CA LEU A 1006 12.17 -34.91 -17.46
C LEU A 1006 12.73 -34.30 -16.17
N PHE A 1007 13.02 -35.10 -15.15
CA PHE A 1007 13.59 -34.63 -13.89
C PHE A 1007 14.93 -33.89 -14.09
N LEU A 1008 15.87 -34.46 -14.85
CA LEU A 1008 17.16 -33.81 -15.13
C LEU A 1008 16.97 -32.48 -15.88
N SER A 1009 16.03 -32.40 -16.82
CA SER A 1009 15.73 -31.14 -17.53
C SER A 1009 15.10 -30.08 -16.62
N ILE A 1010 14.27 -30.49 -15.64
CA ILE A 1010 13.69 -29.60 -14.62
C ILE A 1010 14.81 -29.01 -13.75
N PHE A 1011 15.65 -29.87 -13.16
CA PHE A 1011 16.75 -29.44 -12.29
C PHE A 1011 17.77 -28.57 -13.04
N ALA A 1012 18.15 -28.95 -14.26
CA ALA A 1012 19.05 -28.14 -15.09
C ALA A 1012 18.46 -26.76 -15.41
N THR A 1013 17.17 -26.68 -15.72
CA THR A 1013 16.49 -25.39 -15.97
C THR A 1013 16.49 -24.52 -14.71
N ALA A 1014 16.09 -25.08 -13.56
CA ALA A 1014 15.99 -24.34 -12.30
C ALA A 1014 17.36 -23.83 -11.80
N LEU A 1015 18.40 -24.67 -11.82
CA LEU A 1015 19.76 -24.28 -11.42
C LEU A 1015 20.34 -23.18 -12.32
N LEU A 1016 19.98 -23.17 -13.61
CA LEU A 1016 20.40 -22.10 -14.54
C LEU A 1016 19.56 -20.82 -14.38
N GLU A 1017 18.27 -20.92 -14.04
CA GLU A 1017 17.39 -19.78 -13.69
C GLU A 1017 17.89 -19.06 -12.43
N ILE A 1018 18.19 -19.82 -11.37
CA ILE A 1018 18.86 -19.38 -10.14
C ILE A 1018 20.19 -18.68 -10.45
N ARG A 1019 21.06 -19.31 -11.26
CA ARG A 1019 22.40 -18.81 -11.56
C ARG A 1019 22.42 -17.44 -12.26
N TRP A 1020 21.45 -17.11 -13.13
CA TRP A 1020 21.42 -15.81 -13.79
C TRP A 1020 20.64 -14.74 -13.01
N SER A 1021 19.65 -15.13 -12.21
CA SER A 1021 18.79 -14.20 -11.48
C SER A 1021 19.40 -13.67 -10.18
N GLY A 1022 20.23 -14.48 -9.52
CA GLY A 1022 20.87 -14.17 -8.23
C GLY A 1022 20.05 -14.55 -6.99
N VAL A 1023 18.87 -15.16 -7.17
CA VAL A 1023 18.01 -15.66 -6.08
C VAL A 1023 18.64 -16.92 -5.47
N SER A 1024 18.53 -17.14 -4.16
CA SER A 1024 19.03 -18.37 -3.54
C SER A 1024 18.15 -19.59 -3.83
N LEU A 1025 18.75 -20.79 -3.74
CA LEU A 1025 18.00 -22.05 -3.87
C LEU A 1025 16.94 -22.22 -2.78
N GLU A 1026 17.17 -21.66 -1.59
CA GLU A 1026 16.23 -21.74 -0.47
C GLU A 1026 15.00 -20.85 -0.70
N GLU A 1027 15.17 -19.62 -1.15
CA GLU A 1027 14.07 -18.73 -1.53
C GLU A 1027 13.28 -19.29 -2.71
N TRP A 1028 13.98 -19.79 -3.75
CA TRP A 1028 13.34 -20.40 -4.91
C TRP A 1028 12.46 -21.59 -4.48
N TRP A 1029 12.96 -22.48 -3.62
CA TRP A 1029 12.15 -23.59 -3.09
C TRP A 1029 11.04 -23.11 -2.13
N ARG A 1030 11.25 -22.07 -1.30
CA ARG A 1030 10.16 -21.50 -0.47
C ARG A 1030 9.04 -20.96 -1.35
N ASN A 1031 9.37 -20.31 -2.47
CA ASN A 1031 8.40 -19.84 -3.46
C ASN A 1031 7.58 -21.01 -4.02
N GLU A 1032 8.21 -22.11 -4.45
CA GLU A 1032 7.48 -23.28 -4.97
C GLU A 1032 6.60 -23.95 -3.90
N GLN A 1033 7.07 -24.06 -2.65
CA GLN A 1033 6.23 -24.54 -1.54
C GLN A 1033 5.03 -23.62 -1.29
N PHE A 1034 5.26 -22.31 -1.25
CA PHE A 1034 4.19 -21.35 -1.01
C PHE A 1034 3.21 -21.26 -2.20
N TRP A 1035 3.68 -21.48 -3.44
CA TRP A 1035 2.82 -21.69 -4.61
C TRP A 1035 1.92 -22.93 -4.46
N VAL A 1036 2.43 -24.04 -3.91
CA VAL A 1036 1.57 -25.21 -3.61
C VAL A 1036 0.57 -24.91 -2.49
N ILE A 1037 0.97 -24.21 -1.43
CA ILE A 1037 0.11 -23.84 -0.30
C ILE A 1037 -1.02 -22.89 -0.77
N GLY A 1038 -0.67 -21.78 -1.44
CA GLY A 1038 -1.64 -20.85 -2.02
C GLY A 1038 -2.50 -21.50 -3.11
N GLY A 1039 -1.90 -22.35 -3.94
CA GLY A 1039 -2.57 -23.14 -4.96
C GLY A 1039 -3.69 -24.03 -4.40
N THR A 1040 -3.39 -24.80 -3.35
CA THR A 1040 -4.33 -25.70 -2.69
C THR A 1040 -5.29 -25.01 -1.71
N SER A 1041 -5.17 -23.69 -1.50
CA SER A 1041 -6.06 -22.90 -0.64
C SER A 1041 -6.63 -21.67 -1.35
N ALA A 1042 -5.96 -20.53 -1.25
CA ALA A 1042 -6.40 -19.22 -1.73
C ALA A 1042 -6.74 -19.17 -3.23
N HIS A 1043 -5.96 -19.84 -4.09
CA HIS A 1043 -6.22 -19.86 -5.53
C HIS A 1043 -7.44 -20.72 -5.86
N PHE A 1044 -7.58 -21.90 -5.24
CA PHE A 1044 -8.75 -22.76 -5.40
C PHE A 1044 -10.02 -22.05 -4.92
N ALA A 1045 -9.94 -21.41 -3.75
CA ALA A 1045 -10.99 -20.57 -3.18
C ALA A 1045 -11.43 -19.45 -4.14
N ALA A 1046 -10.48 -18.68 -4.69
CA ALA A 1046 -10.75 -17.62 -5.65
C ALA A 1046 -11.43 -18.13 -6.94
N VAL A 1047 -11.00 -19.28 -7.47
CA VAL A 1047 -11.61 -19.87 -8.67
C VAL A 1047 -13.05 -20.34 -8.39
N MET A 1048 -13.29 -21.00 -7.25
CA MET A 1048 -14.65 -21.37 -6.84
C MET A 1048 -15.55 -20.14 -6.65
N GLN A 1049 -15.05 -19.09 -5.99
CA GLN A 1049 -15.76 -17.82 -5.79
C GLN A 1049 -16.08 -17.13 -7.13
N GLY A 1050 -15.12 -17.05 -8.05
CA GLY A 1050 -15.31 -16.44 -9.37
C GLY A 1050 -16.31 -17.21 -10.23
N LEU A 1051 -16.27 -18.55 -10.21
CA LEU A 1051 -17.24 -19.39 -10.90
C LEU A 1051 -18.66 -19.19 -10.31
N LEU A 1052 -18.80 -19.11 -8.99
CA LEU A 1052 -20.09 -18.81 -8.34
C LEU A 1052 -20.59 -17.40 -8.67
N LYS A 1053 -19.71 -16.39 -8.71
CA LYS A 1053 -20.05 -15.01 -9.13
C LYS A 1053 -20.56 -14.97 -10.58
N VAL A 1054 -19.93 -15.72 -11.49
CA VAL A 1054 -20.33 -15.80 -12.91
C VAL A 1054 -21.62 -16.61 -13.13
N VAL A 1055 -21.82 -17.70 -12.39
CA VAL A 1055 -22.98 -18.61 -12.59
C VAL A 1055 -24.22 -18.17 -11.82
N ALA A 1056 -24.05 -17.58 -10.64
CA ALA A 1056 -25.15 -17.24 -9.71
C ALA A 1056 -25.25 -15.75 -9.34
N GLY A 1057 -24.40 -14.88 -9.90
CA GLY A 1057 -24.45 -13.43 -9.69
C GLY A 1057 -24.05 -12.95 -8.29
N VAL A 1058 -23.51 -13.83 -7.44
CA VAL A 1058 -23.21 -13.51 -6.03
C VAL A 1058 -21.99 -12.57 -5.91
N GLU A 1059 -22.20 -11.40 -5.31
CA GLU A 1059 -21.12 -10.44 -5.09
C GLU A 1059 -20.22 -10.82 -3.90
N VAL A 1060 -18.97 -11.14 -4.20
CA VAL A 1060 -17.93 -11.42 -3.20
C VAL A 1060 -17.54 -10.11 -2.50
N HIS A 1061 -17.99 -9.96 -1.26
CA HIS A 1061 -17.71 -8.76 -0.46
C HIS A 1061 -16.23 -8.70 -0.05
N PHE A 1062 -15.64 -7.49 -0.14
CA PHE A 1062 -14.23 -7.23 0.12
C PHE A 1062 -14.00 -6.75 1.55
N THR A 1063 -13.05 -7.37 2.26
CA THR A 1063 -12.58 -6.91 3.57
C THR A 1063 -11.12 -6.44 3.50
N LEU A 1064 -10.85 -5.26 4.07
CA LEU A 1064 -9.48 -4.78 4.29
C LEU A 1064 -8.79 -5.67 5.34
N THR A 1065 -7.66 -6.26 4.98
CA THR A 1065 -6.72 -6.88 5.92
C THR A 1065 -6.04 -5.78 6.75
N SER A 1066 -5.97 -5.95 8.08
CA SER A 1066 -5.21 -5.05 8.95
C SER A 1066 -3.73 -4.97 8.54
N LYS A 1067 -3.17 -3.76 8.47
CA LYS A 1067 -1.74 -3.49 8.25
C LYS A 1067 -0.98 -3.21 9.55
N ALA A 1068 -1.68 -3.20 10.68
CA ALA A 1068 -1.10 -2.97 11.99
C ALA A 1068 -0.39 -4.23 12.52
N SER A 1069 0.88 -4.06 12.93
CA SER A 1069 1.52 -4.87 13.96
C SER A 1069 1.51 -4.06 15.25
N GLN A 1070 0.69 -4.44 16.22
CA GLN A 1070 0.53 -3.72 17.49
C GLN A 1070 1.03 -4.60 18.64
N ASP A 1071 2.35 -4.60 18.84
CA ASP A 1071 3.04 -4.58 20.15
C ASP A 1071 4.55 -4.83 19.96
N MET A 1072 5.39 -3.94 20.50
CA MET A 1072 6.85 -3.97 20.26
C MET A 1072 7.63 -4.84 21.27
N GLU A 1073 6.99 -5.39 22.30
CA GLU A 1073 7.67 -6.22 23.31
C GLU A 1073 7.98 -7.65 22.81
N ASP A 1074 7.40 -8.07 21.70
CA ASP A 1074 7.67 -9.34 21.04
C ASP A 1074 7.51 -9.21 19.50
N GLU A 1075 8.56 -8.70 18.84
CA GLU A 1075 8.64 -8.41 17.38
C GLU A 1075 8.17 -9.56 16.45
N LEU A 1076 8.14 -10.81 16.96
CA LEU A 1076 7.67 -12.00 16.24
C LEU A 1076 6.56 -12.78 16.97
N ALA A 1077 5.81 -12.20 17.91
CA ALA A 1077 4.63 -12.87 18.50
C ALA A 1077 3.56 -13.14 17.43
N GLU A 1078 3.23 -12.11 16.64
CA GLU A 1078 2.16 -12.17 15.63
C GLU A 1078 2.43 -13.23 14.54
N LEU A 1079 3.69 -13.47 14.16
CA LEU A 1079 4.16 -14.52 13.22
C LEU A 1079 3.58 -15.92 13.53
N TYR A 1080 3.24 -16.16 14.79
CA TYR A 1080 2.75 -17.42 15.32
C TYR A 1080 1.26 -17.40 15.70
N THR A 1081 0.59 -16.26 15.55
CA THR A 1081 -0.87 -16.19 15.67
C THR A 1081 -1.52 -16.86 14.46
N VAL A 1082 -2.46 -17.76 14.72
CA VAL A 1082 -3.17 -18.53 13.68
C VAL A 1082 -4.66 -18.32 13.89
N ARG A 1083 -5.23 -17.37 13.17
CA ARG A 1083 -6.69 -17.19 13.10
C ARG A 1083 -7.23 -18.27 12.16
N TRP A 1084 -8.01 -19.21 12.68
CA TRP A 1084 -8.57 -20.32 11.90
C TRP A 1084 -9.46 -19.81 10.77
N THR A 1085 -9.24 -20.29 9.54
CA THR A 1085 -10.06 -19.93 8.38
C THR A 1085 -10.40 -21.16 7.54
N TRP A 1086 -11.50 -21.07 6.80
CA TRP A 1086 -11.95 -22.10 5.86
C TRP A 1086 -10.94 -22.38 4.74
N LEU A 1087 -10.04 -21.44 4.44
CA LEU A 1087 -8.93 -21.63 3.49
C LEU A 1087 -7.98 -22.76 3.91
N PHE A 1088 -7.92 -23.10 5.20
CA PHE A 1088 -7.05 -24.17 5.71
C PHE A 1088 -7.62 -25.57 5.44
N LEU A 1089 -8.90 -25.70 5.10
CA LEU A 1089 -9.61 -26.98 5.01
C LEU A 1089 -8.96 -27.91 3.97
N ILE A 1090 -8.79 -27.45 2.74
CA ILE A 1090 -8.27 -28.29 1.65
C ILE A 1090 -6.81 -28.70 1.90
N PRO A 1091 -5.85 -27.82 2.26
CA PRO A 1091 -4.50 -28.24 2.63
C PRO A 1091 -4.47 -29.25 3.78
N LEU A 1092 -5.29 -29.05 4.83
CA LEU A 1092 -5.39 -30.00 5.94
C LEU A 1092 -5.94 -31.36 5.50
N THR A 1093 -6.97 -31.40 4.65
CA THR A 1093 -7.47 -32.65 4.08
C THR A 1093 -6.38 -33.33 3.24
N ILE A 1094 -5.64 -32.60 2.40
CA ILE A 1094 -4.52 -33.16 1.61
C ILE A 1094 -3.45 -33.78 2.53
N ILE A 1095 -3.08 -33.10 3.62
CA ILE A 1095 -2.09 -33.58 4.59
C ILE A 1095 -2.57 -34.85 5.29
N ILE A 1096 -3.78 -34.83 5.87
CA ILE A 1096 -4.35 -35.95 6.63
C ILE A 1096 -4.54 -37.17 5.73
N VAL A 1097 -5.08 -36.96 4.52
CA VAL A 1097 -5.34 -38.04 3.55
C VAL A 1097 -4.04 -38.66 3.02
N ASN A 1098 -3.01 -37.87 2.71
CA ASN A 1098 -1.70 -38.42 2.30
C ASN A 1098 -0.99 -39.13 3.47
N ALA A 1099 -1.03 -38.60 4.69
CA ALA A 1099 -0.44 -39.24 5.85
C ALA A 1099 -1.10 -40.59 6.16
N PHE A 1100 -2.44 -40.65 6.18
CA PHE A 1100 -3.18 -41.89 6.39
C PHE A 1100 -2.99 -42.88 5.23
N ALA A 1101 -2.88 -42.40 4.00
CA ALA A 1101 -2.60 -43.25 2.83
C ALA A 1101 -1.22 -43.93 2.91
N ILE A 1102 -0.18 -43.24 3.39
CA ILE A 1102 1.14 -43.84 3.62
C ILE A 1102 1.03 -44.95 4.67
N LEU A 1103 0.33 -44.70 5.79
CA LEU A 1103 0.12 -45.72 6.83
C LEU A 1103 -0.63 -46.95 6.30
N ALA A 1104 -1.74 -46.73 5.58
CA ALA A 1104 -2.56 -47.79 5.01
C ALA A 1104 -1.81 -48.60 3.94
N GLY A 1105 -1.10 -47.94 3.02
CA GLY A 1105 -0.33 -48.59 1.95
C GLY A 1105 0.85 -49.41 2.49
N VAL A 1106 1.57 -48.89 3.49
CA VAL A 1106 2.65 -49.63 4.16
C VAL A 1106 2.11 -50.82 4.95
N ALA A 1107 1.00 -50.68 5.68
CA ALA A 1107 0.37 -51.79 6.38
C ALA A 1107 -0.13 -52.87 5.41
N HIS A 1108 -0.78 -52.49 4.31
CA HIS A 1108 -1.23 -53.42 3.28
C HIS A 1108 -0.07 -54.18 2.63
N ALA A 1109 1.03 -53.50 2.31
CA ALA A 1109 2.23 -54.15 1.77
C ALA A 1109 2.90 -55.11 2.76
N ILE A 1110 2.95 -54.77 4.05
CA ILE A 1110 3.47 -55.67 5.11
C ILE A 1110 2.58 -56.91 5.26
N ASN A 1111 1.26 -56.76 5.18
CA ASN A 1111 0.32 -57.88 5.24
C ASN A 1111 0.48 -58.81 4.02
N ASN A 1112 0.50 -58.25 2.81
CA ASN A 1112 0.68 -59.01 1.56
C ASN A 1112 2.05 -59.72 1.51
N TRP A 1113 3.08 -59.13 2.12
CA TRP A 1113 4.40 -59.75 2.27
C TRP A 1113 4.38 -60.97 3.20
N GLN A 1114 3.57 -60.96 4.26
CA GLN A 1114 3.43 -62.10 5.17
C GLN A 1114 2.53 -63.21 4.58
N SER A 1115 1.58 -62.89 3.70
CA SER A 1115 0.73 -63.88 3.01
C SER A 1115 1.43 -64.56 1.82
N THR A 1116 2.67 -65.00 2.00
CA THR A 1116 3.40 -65.82 0.99
C THR A 1116 3.03 -67.30 1.14
N ASP A 1117 1.73 -67.62 1.04
CA ASP A 1117 1.24 -68.99 0.93
C ASP A 1117 0.24 -69.08 -0.23
N SER A 1118 0.46 -70.01 -1.16
CA SER A 1118 0.06 -69.84 -2.57
C SER A 1118 -1.33 -70.37 -2.90
N THR A 1119 -2.28 -70.33 -1.97
CA THR A 1119 -3.69 -70.74 -2.19
C THR A 1119 -4.69 -69.94 -1.37
N VAL A 1120 -5.57 -69.22 -2.08
CA VAL A 1120 -7.03 -68.96 -1.84
C VAL A 1120 -7.39 -67.60 -2.42
N SER A 1121 -8.04 -67.60 -3.59
CA SER A 1121 -8.65 -66.40 -4.19
C SER A 1121 -10.18 -66.49 -4.09
N GLY A 1122 -10.71 -66.15 -2.92
CA GLY A 1122 -12.15 -65.90 -2.75
C GLY A 1122 -12.53 -64.54 -3.33
N TYR A 1123 -13.67 -64.46 -4.03
CA TYR A 1123 -14.28 -63.23 -4.56
C TYR A 1123 -13.49 -62.45 -5.64
N GLY A 1124 -13.63 -62.92 -6.88
CA GLY A 1124 -14.57 -62.20 -7.75
C GLY A 1124 -14.07 -61.04 -8.62
N HIS A 1125 -12.78 -60.73 -8.68
CA HIS A 1125 -12.25 -59.90 -9.78
C HIS A 1125 -10.81 -60.27 -10.15
N PRO A 1126 -10.46 -60.41 -11.46
CA PRO A 1126 -9.10 -60.75 -11.89
C PRO A 1126 -8.16 -59.55 -11.83
N ILE A 1127 -7.81 -59.13 -10.61
CA ILE A 1127 -6.63 -58.29 -10.37
C ILE A 1127 -5.40 -59.15 -10.68
N LYS A 1128 -4.54 -58.71 -11.60
CA LYS A 1128 -3.24 -59.35 -11.79
C LYS A 1128 -2.39 -59.12 -10.53
N ALA A 1129 -2.24 -60.16 -9.71
CA ALA A 1129 -1.29 -60.13 -8.61
C ALA A 1129 0.12 -59.84 -9.16
N PRO A 1130 0.89 -58.91 -8.56
CA PRO A 1130 2.24 -58.60 -9.04
C PRO A 1130 3.14 -59.83 -9.00
N THR A 1131 3.86 -60.08 -10.09
CA THR A 1131 4.56 -61.35 -10.37
C THR A 1131 5.79 -61.62 -9.51
N SER A 1132 6.25 -60.64 -8.74
CA SER A 1132 7.30 -60.81 -7.74
C SER A 1132 7.12 -59.86 -6.55
N ASN A 1133 7.71 -60.23 -5.41
CA ASN A 1133 7.77 -59.37 -4.23
C ASN A 1133 8.57 -58.08 -4.49
N ALA A 1134 9.46 -58.06 -5.49
CA ALA A 1134 10.21 -56.88 -5.89
C ALA A 1134 9.33 -55.84 -6.60
N ASP A 1135 8.38 -56.29 -7.44
CA ASP A 1135 7.43 -55.41 -8.13
C ASP A 1135 6.53 -54.67 -7.11
N GLN A 1136 6.09 -55.38 -6.06
CA GLN A 1136 5.27 -54.82 -4.99
C GLN A 1136 6.01 -53.73 -4.19
N ILE A 1137 7.28 -53.97 -3.83
CA ILE A 1137 8.13 -52.96 -3.18
C ILE A 1137 8.37 -51.77 -4.12
N GLY A 1138 8.69 -52.01 -5.40
CA GLY A 1138 8.94 -50.96 -6.37
C GLY A 1138 7.75 -50.02 -6.56
N GLN A 1139 6.53 -50.57 -6.64
CA GLN A 1139 5.30 -49.79 -6.69
C GLN A 1139 5.08 -48.99 -5.40
N LEU A 1140 5.18 -49.62 -4.23
CA LEU A 1140 5.00 -48.96 -2.93
C LEU A 1140 5.97 -47.78 -2.76
N VAL A 1141 7.26 -47.97 -3.09
CA VAL A 1141 8.29 -46.93 -2.99
C VAL A 1141 7.94 -45.74 -3.87
N GLY A 1142 7.49 -45.97 -5.12
CA GLY A 1142 7.04 -44.90 -6.01
C GLY A 1142 5.81 -44.15 -5.49
N GLN A 1143 4.82 -44.87 -4.96
CA GLN A 1143 3.60 -44.28 -4.39
C GLN A 1143 3.89 -43.45 -3.15
N VAL A 1144 4.64 -44.00 -2.18
CA VAL A 1144 5.04 -43.31 -0.95
C VAL A 1144 5.91 -42.10 -1.26
N PHE A 1145 6.83 -42.19 -2.24
CA PHE A 1145 7.65 -41.05 -2.67
C PHE A 1145 6.79 -39.85 -3.10
N PHE A 1146 5.74 -40.06 -3.90
CA PHE A 1146 4.87 -38.96 -4.32
C PHE A 1146 4.00 -38.39 -3.18
N SER A 1147 3.48 -39.21 -2.26
CA SER A 1147 2.78 -38.68 -1.08
C SER A 1147 3.72 -37.91 -0.16
N VAL A 1148 4.95 -38.39 0.06
CA VAL A 1148 5.98 -37.66 0.82
C VAL A 1148 6.36 -36.35 0.12
N TRP A 1149 6.46 -36.32 -1.22
CA TRP A 1149 6.71 -35.10 -1.99
C TRP A 1149 5.63 -34.03 -1.77
N VAL A 1150 4.34 -34.41 -1.76
CA VAL A 1150 3.21 -33.51 -1.44
C VAL A 1150 3.32 -32.99 0.00
N LEU A 1151 3.58 -33.87 0.97
CA LEU A 1151 3.73 -33.48 2.38
C LEU A 1151 4.94 -32.56 2.61
N LEU A 1152 6.05 -32.75 1.89
CA LEU A 1152 7.21 -31.86 1.92
C LEU A 1152 6.90 -30.47 1.34
N HIS A 1153 5.96 -30.34 0.39
CA HIS A 1153 5.54 -29.02 -0.09
C HIS A 1153 4.64 -28.28 0.90
N LEU A 1154 3.77 -29.02 1.62
CA LEU A 1154 2.89 -28.45 2.65
C LEU A 1154 3.54 -28.30 4.05
N TYR A 1155 4.82 -28.67 4.18
CA TYR A 1155 5.56 -28.56 5.45
C TYR A 1155 5.68 -27.12 6.02
N PRO A 1156 5.83 -26.04 5.23
CA PRO A 1156 5.77 -24.67 5.77
C PRO A 1156 4.39 -24.31 6.32
N PHE A 1157 3.32 -24.90 5.78
CA PHE A 1157 1.95 -24.71 6.27
C PHE A 1157 1.71 -25.44 7.59
N THR A 1158 2.17 -26.69 7.74
CA THR A 1158 2.11 -27.37 9.06
C THR A 1158 2.97 -26.65 10.11
N LYS A 1159 4.19 -26.20 9.74
CA LYS A 1159 4.99 -25.29 10.57
C LYS A 1159 4.29 -23.98 10.91
N GLY A 1160 3.41 -23.47 10.05
CA GLY A 1160 2.58 -22.29 10.31
C GLY A 1160 1.58 -22.55 11.44
N LEU A 1161 0.81 -23.64 11.31
CA LEU A 1161 -0.23 -24.04 12.28
C LEU A 1161 0.30 -24.38 13.68
N MET A 1162 1.57 -24.80 13.80
CA MET A 1162 2.18 -25.21 15.08
C MET A 1162 2.53 -24.04 16.02
N GLY A 1163 2.37 -22.79 15.56
CA GLY A 1163 2.44 -21.59 16.41
C GLY A 1163 3.77 -21.40 17.12
N ARG A 1164 3.73 -20.69 18.26
CA ARG A 1164 4.91 -20.17 18.97
C ARG A 1164 5.78 -21.28 19.58
N SER A 1165 5.26 -22.50 19.59
CA SER A 1165 5.86 -23.66 20.24
C SER A 1165 6.64 -24.52 19.25
N ASN A 1166 7.86 -24.10 18.95
CA ASN A 1166 8.96 -25.03 18.60
C ASN A 1166 9.30 -25.98 19.79
N ARG A 1167 8.54 -25.88 20.89
CA ARG A 1167 8.48 -26.75 22.06
C ARG A 1167 7.18 -27.60 22.13
N MET A 1168 6.42 -27.76 21.05
CA MET A 1168 5.86 -29.09 20.78
C MET A 1168 7.08 -29.91 20.38
N PRO A 1169 7.72 -30.65 21.31
CA PRO A 1169 8.98 -31.27 20.99
C PRO A 1169 8.71 -32.23 19.84
N THR A 1170 9.55 -32.23 18.80
CA THR A 1170 9.32 -33.08 17.62
C THR A 1170 9.12 -34.54 18.04
N LEU A 1171 9.77 -34.93 19.15
CA LEU A 1171 9.51 -36.09 19.99
C LEU A 1171 8.03 -36.45 20.20
N VAL A 1172 7.14 -35.55 20.63
CA VAL A 1172 5.72 -35.86 20.90
C VAL A 1172 4.94 -36.14 19.61
N ILE A 1173 5.24 -35.44 18.52
CA ILE A 1173 4.62 -35.70 17.21
C ILE A 1173 5.18 -37.00 16.63
N VAL A 1174 6.47 -37.29 16.81
CA VAL A 1174 7.08 -38.57 16.47
C VAL A 1174 6.46 -39.70 17.31
N TRP A 1175 6.25 -39.54 18.61
CA TRP A 1175 5.55 -40.53 19.45
C TRP A 1175 4.10 -40.71 19.05
N ALA A 1176 3.37 -39.65 18.68
CA ALA A 1176 2.01 -39.74 18.17
C ALA A 1176 1.95 -40.47 16.81
N MET A 1177 2.90 -40.22 15.90
CA MET A 1177 3.02 -40.95 14.65
C MET A 1177 3.42 -42.42 14.88
N LEU A 1178 4.38 -42.70 15.78
CA LEU A 1178 4.76 -44.06 16.17
C LEU A 1178 3.59 -44.82 16.80
N LEU A 1179 2.82 -44.17 17.68
CA LEU A 1179 1.61 -44.74 18.27
C LEU A 1179 0.54 -44.98 17.21
N ALA A 1180 0.33 -44.06 16.26
CA ALA A 1180 -0.59 -44.26 15.15
C ALA A 1180 -0.15 -45.39 14.21
N ILE A 1181 1.16 -45.54 13.94
CA ILE A 1181 1.74 -46.68 13.22
C ILE A 1181 1.46 -47.98 13.98
N VAL A 1182 1.79 -48.03 15.27
CA VAL A 1182 1.57 -49.23 16.12
C VAL A 1182 0.09 -49.59 16.19
N LEU A 1183 -0.82 -48.62 16.38
CA LEU A 1183 -2.27 -48.86 16.40
C LEU A 1183 -2.80 -49.30 15.03
N SER A 1184 -2.27 -48.75 13.92
CA SER A 1184 -2.67 -49.16 12.56
C SER A 1184 -2.22 -50.59 12.25
N LEU A 1185 -0.98 -50.96 12.63
CA LEU A 1185 -0.45 -52.32 12.50
C LEU A 1185 -1.17 -53.29 13.44
N LEU A 1186 -1.50 -52.87 14.66
CA LEU A 1186 -2.27 -53.67 15.62
C LEU A 1186 -3.69 -53.91 15.10
N TRP A 1187 -4.39 -52.88 14.61
CA TRP A 1187 -5.71 -53.02 14.01
C TRP A 1187 -5.67 -53.93 12.78
N ALA A 1188 -4.70 -53.75 11.89
CA ALA A 1188 -4.50 -54.61 10.73
C ALA A 1188 -4.19 -56.07 11.11
N ARG A 1189 -3.57 -56.32 12.28
CA ARG A 1189 -3.37 -57.66 12.85
C ARG A 1189 -4.60 -58.23 13.55
N ILE A 1190 -5.42 -57.39 14.18
CA ILE A 1190 -6.63 -57.81 14.92
C ILE A 1190 -7.77 -58.11 13.95
N SER A 1191 -7.96 -57.31 12.89
CA SER A 1191 -8.99 -57.54 11.86
C SER A 1191 -8.66 -58.70 10.90
N MET A 1192 -7.68 -59.54 11.24
CA MET A 1192 -7.38 -60.82 10.59
C MET A 1192 -7.73 -62.04 11.47
N ASN A 1193 -8.20 -61.82 12.70
CA ASN A 1193 -8.75 -62.82 13.62
C ASN A 1193 -10.27 -62.68 13.74
#